data_AF-A0A954FDK5-F1
#
_entry.id   AF-A0A954FDK5-F1
#
_cell.length_a   1.000
_cell.length_b   1.000
_cell.length_c   1.000
_cell.angle_alpha   90.00
_cell.angle_beta   90.00
_cell.angle_gamma   90.00
#
_symmetry.space_group_name_H-M   'P 1'
#
loop_
_entity.id
_entity.type
_entity.pdbx_description
1 polymer ?
#
loop_
_entity_poly.entity_id
_entity_poly.type
_entity_poly.pdbx_seq_one_letter_code
_entity_poly.pdbx_strand_id
1 'polypeptide(L)'
;MNHLAFVKRSLCLLSLSLALPLSASPSYAQKEKNTKAEKSPKVAVPASYRELILSDQPTLYWNFETPVAEGYSSVVADQEKTAPVKAIVSGKLAEPAAGPRPSEFPLFTAENKAASFDPGAGFLRVVDPGEKSILDYTAGDAITLEAWVNLNSTNAGRHYYIIGKGRTNRKGMARDNQNYGFRVTGSELSFLFRGQPEKKDQKADFHRWTSSGAGISAHNWHHVAVTYTFGKKKSLTAYVDGQPVSGKWDMGGDTTLGPVVDNDEVWIGSSMGGSAGSSFDGQMDELAVYRKVLTAKQVASHFKYHAPEPQIDWTAIPNDRVKVDILEGVPNKKSWKFRPPRLAESFTQPHFALIEIPDRYSERGVKVDRPDPYLVRAMSSVVIPKGKKRILVRARNASRLYIDDKLVAETGFHNISGSAHGHVFKVDRSLAPHIRPLHRGDQEKVIEYTGDGKPHRVRFEMIVGGFRHRPDFGETAVFIGDPKQDFQLLTPGKETVMLTDADWLPFEREYRYNMIAVNAARRREASAKEDQYWESRHQLAKAEILKQPQVKVPAAVSGLRANNAIDHFINRRLAKEKVAQAPLLNDLAFLRRLSLDTTGTVPTTEQINEYLADDPKTRRAKAVQRFINDPAWADSWVGYWQDVLAENPNIVNPTLNNTGPFRWWIHES
;
A
#
# COMPACT_ATOMS: atom_id res chain seq x y z
N MET A 1 -10.54 -57.48 -1.23
CA MET A 1 -11.60 -58.15 -0.44
C MET A 1 -12.31 -57.06 0.36
N ASN A 2 -13.59 -56.72 0.27
CA ASN A 2 -14.78 -57.05 -0.56
C ASN A 2 -15.62 -55.74 -0.51
N HIS A 3 -15.96 -55.08 -1.63
CA HIS A 3 -17.16 -55.26 -2.46
C HIS A 3 -18.52 -55.10 -1.74
N LEU A 4 -19.26 -54.03 -2.11
CA LEU A 4 -20.65 -54.00 -2.66
C LEU A 4 -21.00 -52.49 -2.88
N ALA A 5 -21.01 -51.90 -4.08
CA ALA A 5 -21.90 -52.05 -5.24
C ALA A 5 -23.30 -51.40 -5.08
N PHE A 6 -23.57 -50.34 -5.85
CA PHE A 6 -24.79 -50.20 -6.67
C PHE A 6 -24.55 -49.23 -7.84
N VAL A 7 -24.94 -49.64 -9.04
CA VAL A 7 -24.68 -49.02 -10.35
C VAL A 7 -25.93 -49.18 -11.25
N LYS A 8 -26.07 -48.27 -12.22
CA LYS A 8 -26.86 -48.28 -13.50
C LYS A 8 -28.32 -47.78 -13.41
N ARG A 9 -28.83 -46.94 -14.32
CA ARG A 9 -28.71 -46.82 -15.81
C ARG A 9 -28.87 -45.33 -16.24
N SER A 10 -28.07 -44.76 -17.17
CA SER A 10 -28.17 -44.76 -18.66
C SER A 10 -29.46 -44.08 -19.19
N LEU A 11 -29.50 -43.20 -20.23
CA LEU A 11 -28.72 -43.09 -21.47
C LEU A 11 -29.11 -41.80 -22.27
N CYS A 12 -28.22 -41.37 -23.19
CA CYS A 12 -28.42 -40.63 -24.47
C CYS A 12 -28.80 -39.13 -24.47
N LEU A 13 -27.93 -38.22 -24.96
CA LEU A 13 -27.47 -37.90 -26.35
C LEU A 13 -28.39 -36.91 -27.07
N LEU A 14 -27.92 -35.67 -27.26
CA LEU A 14 -27.96 -34.98 -28.57
C LEU A 14 -27.11 -33.70 -28.53
N SER A 15 -26.06 -33.74 -29.32
CA SER A 15 -25.25 -32.63 -29.80
C SER A 15 -26.06 -31.73 -30.73
N LEU A 16 -26.01 -30.41 -30.52
CA LEU A 16 -26.24 -29.45 -31.60
C LEU A 16 -25.23 -28.30 -31.48
N SER A 17 -24.27 -28.31 -32.39
CA SER A 17 -23.33 -27.23 -32.67
C SER A 17 -24.04 -26.20 -33.54
N LEU A 18 -24.23 -24.97 -33.08
CA LEU A 18 -24.40 -23.82 -33.96
C LEU A 18 -23.46 -22.70 -33.49
N ALA A 19 -22.41 -22.48 -34.27
CA ALA A 19 -21.68 -21.23 -34.31
C ALA A 19 -22.56 -20.15 -34.95
N LEU A 20 -22.43 -18.91 -34.50
CA LEU A 20 -22.51 -17.64 -35.26
C LEU A 20 -22.37 -16.44 -34.26
N PRO A 21 -22.05 -15.22 -34.72
CA PRO A 21 -20.81 -14.53 -34.36
C PRO A 21 -20.97 -13.40 -33.32
N LEU A 22 -19.82 -12.96 -32.79
CA LEU A 22 -19.67 -11.61 -32.24
C LEU A 22 -20.08 -10.57 -33.29
N SER A 23 -21.11 -9.78 -32.99
CA SER A 23 -21.38 -8.52 -33.69
C SER A 23 -21.68 -7.42 -32.68
N ALA A 24 -21.05 -6.29 -32.92
CA ALA A 24 -21.07 -5.05 -32.18
C ALA A 24 -22.47 -4.61 -31.70
N SER A 25 -22.52 -4.04 -30.51
CA SER A 25 -23.66 -3.28 -30.01
C SER A 25 -23.90 -2.05 -30.92
N PRO A 26 -25.05 -1.93 -31.60
CA PRO A 26 -25.45 -0.68 -32.21
C PRO A 26 -26.20 0.17 -31.19
N SER A 27 -25.80 1.45 -31.13
CA SER A 27 -26.60 2.55 -30.62
C SER A 27 -28.04 2.45 -31.13
N TYR A 28 -29.01 2.31 -30.23
CA TYR A 28 -30.43 2.34 -30.56
C TYR A 28 -31.02 3.68 -30.11
N ALA A 29 -31.15 4.59 -31.07
CA ALA A 29 -32.08 5.69 -31.00
C ALA A 29 -33.51 5.14 -31.18
N GLN A 30 -34.36 5.27 -30.16
CA GLN A 30 -35.77 4.90 -30.25
C GLN A 30 -36.60 6.05 -30.82
N LYS A 31 -37.29 5.78 -31.93
CA LYS A 31 -38.41 6.56 -32.47
C LYS A 31 -39.58 6.54 -31.49
N GLU A 32 -40.11 7.72 -31.16
CA GLU A 32 -41.34 7.91 -30.41
C GLU A 32 -42.55 7.32 -31.17
N LYS A 33 -43.34 6.50 -30.47
CA LYS A 33 -44.74 6.22 -30.80
C LYS A 33 -45.61 6.66 -29.64
N ASN A 34 -46.48 7.62 -29.95
CA ASN A 34 -47.50 8.21 -29.10
C ASN A 34 -48.49 7.15 -28.60
N THR A 35 -48.58 6.97 -27.29
CA THR A 35 -49.75 6.38 -26.62
C THR A 35 -49.94 7.06 -25.27
N LYS A 36 -51.13 7.63 -25.06
CA LYS A 36 -51.53 8.37 -23.86
C LYS A 36 -51.41 7.49 -22.62
N ALA A 37 -50.60 7.93 -21.65
CA ALA A 37 -50.50 7.33 -20.32
C ALA A 37 -50.95 8.34 -19.25
N GLU A 38 -51.77 7.84 -18.32
CA GLU A 38 -52.22 8.51 -17.12
C GLU A 38 -51.05 9.08 -16.32
N LYS A 39 -51.23 10.30 -15.79
CA LYS A 39 -50.23 11.02 -15.00
C LYS A 39 -50.04 10.37 -13.64
N SER A 40 -49.05 9.49 -13.51
CA SER A 40 -48.37 9.27 -12.23
C SER A 40 -47.43 10.46 -11.94
N PRO A 41 -47.28 10.90 -10.68
CA PRO A 41 -46.43 12.05 -10.36
C PRO A 41 -44.97 11.73 -10.69
N LYS A 42 -44.35 12.56 -11.54
CA LYS A 42 -42.90 12.54 -11.80
C LYS A 42 -42.20 12.86 -10.49
N VAL A 43 -41.58 11.87 -9.86
CA VAL A 43 -40.59 12.11 -8.81
C VAL A 43 -39.43 12.86 -9.47
N ALA A 44 -39.16 14.09 -9.01
CA ALA A 44 -38.08 14.90 -9.52
C ALA A 44 -36.74 14.15 -9.34
N VAL A 45 -35.91 14.12 -10.39
CA VAL A 45 -34.54 13.64 -10.27
C VAL A 45 -33.78 14.70 -9.45
N PRO A 46 -33.14 14.35 -8.31
CA PRO A 46 -32.44 15.34 -7.51
C PRO A 46 -31.30 15.97 -8.30
N ALA A 47 -31.17 17.30 -8.20
CA ALA A 47 -30.20 18.09 -8.93
C ALA A 47 -28.80 18.08 -8.28
N SER A 48 -28.71 17.66 -7.01
CA SER A 48 -27.45 17.50 -6.27
C SER A 48 -27.45 16.28 -5.34
N TYR A 49 -26.27 15.88 -4.89
CA TYR A 49 -26.09 14.83 -3.89
C TYR A 49 -26.82 15.16 -2.58
N ARG A 50 -26.74 16.42 -2.13
CA ARG A 50 -27.37 16.88 -0.88
C ARG A 50 -28.89 16.77 -0.92
N GLU A 51 -29.51 17.18 -2.02
CA GLU A 51 -30.97 17.05 -2.19
C GLU A 51 -31.42 15.59 -2.13
N LEU A 52 -30.61 14.69 -2.68
CA LEU A 52 -30.87 13.25 -2.63
C LEU A 52 -30.85 12.74 -1.18
N ILE A 53 -29.80 13.05 -0.41
CA ILE A 53 -29.71 12.67 1.01
C ILE A 53 -30.85 13.26 1.83
N LEU A 54 -31.16 14.54 1.66
CA LEU A 54 -32.24 15.21 2.39
C LEU A 54 -33.62 14.65 2.04
N SER A 55 -33.84 14.21 0.79
CA SER A 55 -35.10 13.56 0.38
C SER A 55 -35.39 12.26 1.14
N ASP A 56 -34.33 11.59 1.59
CA ASP A 56 -34.40 10.41 2.43
C ASP A 56 -34.55 10.72 3.92
N GLN A 57 -34.68 12.00 4.32
CA GLN A 57 -35.00 12.44 5.69
C GLN A 57 -34.07 11.83 6.76
N PRO A 58 -32.77 12.16 6.76
CA PRO A 58 -31.85 11.74 7.81
C PRO A 58 -32.22 12.39 9.14
N THR A 59 -31.97 11.66 10.23
CA THR A 59 -32.08 12.19 11.59
C THR A 59 -30.93 13.16 11.88
N LEU A 60 -29.72 12.85 11.41
CA LEU A 60 -28.54 13.72 11.49
C LEU A 60 -27.78 13.64 10.18
N TYR A 61 -27.23 14.77 9.74
CA TYR A 61 -26.47 14.84 8.49
C TYR A 61 -25.45 15.97 8.54
N TRP A 62 -24.17 15.64 8.32
CA TRP A 62 -23.05 16.57 8.25
C TRP A 62 -22.41 16.48 6.87
N ASN A 63 -22.38 17.60 6.14
CA ASN A 63 -21.80 17.71 4.80
C ASN A 63 -20.33 18.14 4.78
N PHE A 64 -19.75 18.46 5.94
CA PHE A 64 -18.35 18.88 6.12
C PHE A 64 -17.78 19.97 5.19
N GLU A 65 -18.61 20.71 4.45
CA GLU A 65 -18.14 21.71 3.48
C GLU A 65 -17.47 22.92 4.14
N THR A 66 -18.11 23.44 5.19
CA THR A 66 -17.68 24.67 5.88
C THR A 66 -17.66 24.45 7.39
N PRO A 67 -16.48 24.52 8.03
CA PRO A 67 -16.40 24.53 9.48
C PRO A 67 -17.14 25.73 10.08
N VAL A 68 -17.81 25.53 11.19
CA VAL A 68 -18.36 26.58 12.06
C VAL A 68 -17.44 26.78 13.27
N ALA A 69 -17.74 27.78 14.11
CA ALA A 69 -17.05 27.94 15.38
C ALA A 69 -17.06 26.62 16.17
N GLU A 70 -15.86 26.14 16.53
CA GLU A 70 -15.61 24.91 17.30
C GLU A 70 -15.90 23.58 16.59
N GLY A 71 -16.23 23.55 15.28
CA GLY A 71 -16.34 22.31 14.52
C GLY A 71 -17.28 22.35 13.33
N TYR A 72 -18.28 21.48 13.29
CA TYR A 72 -19.27 21.40 12.20
C TYR A 72 -20.70 21.37 12.75
N SER A 73 -21.65 21.92 11.99
CA SER A 73 -23.08 21.86 12.32
C SER A 73 -23.78 20.88 11.38
N SER A 74 -24.79 20.16 11.88
CA SER A 74 -25.63 19.35 11.02
C SER A 74 -26.48 20.23 10.09
N VAL A 75 -26.79 19.72 8.91
CA VAL A 75 -27.68 20.38 7.93
C VAL A 75 -29.16 20.23 8.36
N VAL A 76 -29.48 19.11 9.02
CA VAL A 76 -30.83 18.84 9.57
C VAL A 76 -30.81 19.09 11.08
N ALA A 77 -31.85 19.75 11.60
CA ALA A 77 -32.05 19.93 13.04
C ALA A 77 -32.60 18.65 13.69
N ASP A 78 -32.30 18.45 14.97
CA ASP A 78 -32.90 17.39 15.77
C ASP A 78 -34.43 17.55 15.80
N GLN A 79 -35.20 16.46 15.68
CA GLN A 79 -36.68 16.54 15.67
C GLN A 79 -37.25 17.13 16.98
N GLU A 80 -36.49 17.08 18.07
CA GLU A 80 -36.89 17.66 19.37
C GLU A 80 -36.30 19.06 19.63
N LYS A 81 -35.33 19.53 18.84
CA LYS A 81 -34.69 20.86 19.00
C LYS A 81 -34.78 21.67 17.72
N THR A 82 -35.16 22.94 17.83
CA THR A 82 -35.21 23.87 16.68
C THR A 82 -33.83 24.28 16.14
N ALA A 83 -32.73 23.64 16.57
CA ALA A 83 -31.36 24.02 16.24
C ALA A 83 -30.53 22.83 15.71
N PRO A 84 -29.62 23.05 14.76
CA PRO A 84 -28.63 22.07 14.31
C PRO A 84 -27.80 21.46 15.44
N VAL A 85 -27.49 20.17 15.31
CA VAL A 85 -26.60 19.44 16.23
C VAL A 85 -25.15 19.72 15.87
N LYS A 86 -24.38 20.19 16.85
CA LYS A 86 -22.95 20.49 16.68
C LYS A 86 -22.09 19.24 16.86
N ALA A 87 -21.15 19.04 15.94
CA ALA A 87 -20.03 18.13 16.06
C ALA A 87 -18.78 18.94 16.37
N ILE A 88 -18.33 18.89 17.63
CA ILE A 88 -17.30 19.76 18.21
C ILE A 88 -15.92 19.13 18.04
N VAL A 89 -14.92 19.90 17.63
CA VAL A 89 -13.54 19.43 17.47
C VAL A 89 -12.93 19.11 18.84
N SER A 90 -12.30 17.94 18.92
CA SER A 90 -11.47 17.51 20.03
C SER A 90 -10.06 17.21 19.53
N GLY A 91 -9.06 17.91 20.05
CA GLY A 91 -7.69 17.86 19.53
C GLY A 91 -7.51 18.79 18.32
N LYS A 92 -6.78 18.33 17.31
CA LYS A 92 -6.51 19.06 16.07
C LYS A 92 -6.96 18.24 14.86
N LEU A 93 -7.83 18.82 14.04
CA LEU A 93 -8.12 18.30 12.69
C LEU A 93 -7.15 18.88 11.67
N ALA A 94 -6.91 18.13 10.60
CA ALA A 94 -6.18 18.63 9.45
C ALA A 94 -7.06 19.61 8.65
N GLU A 95 -6.43 20.42 7.80
CA GLU A 95 -7.15 21.35 6.94
C GLU A 95 -8.16 20.61 6.04
N PRO A 96 -9.36 21.19 5.80
CA PRO A 96 -10.33 20.61 4.89
C PRO A 96 -9.74 20.35 3.50
N ALA A 97 -10.01 19.17 2.96
CA ALA A 97 -9.51 18.74 1.66
C ALA A 97 -10.63 18.73 0.60
N ALA A 98 -10.27 18.46 -0.65
CA ALA A 98 -11.26 18.25 -1.71
C ALA A 98 -12.12 17.00 -1.43
N GLY A 99 -13.44 17.18 -1.43
CA GLY A 99 -14.42 16.07 -1.37
C GLY A 99 -14.56 15.33 -2.70
N PRO A 100 -15.54 14.43 -2.85
CA PRO A 100 -15.96 13.91 -4.15
C PRO A 100 -16.37 15.06 -5.08
N ARG A 101 -15.93 15.03 -6.34
CA ARG A 101 -16.12 16.12 -7.33
C ARG A 101 -16.34 15.60 -8.75
N PRO A 102 -16.92 16.42 -9.66
CA PRO A 102 -16.94 16.15 -11.09
C PRO A 102 -15.53 16.08 -11.71
N SER A 103 -15.33 15.38 -12.83
CA SER A 103 -16.33 14.63 -13.59
C SER A 103 -16.65 13.24 -13.01
N GLU A 104 -15.83 12.73 -12.09
CA GLU A 104 -15.97 11.39 -11.52
C GLU A 104 -17.24 11.22 -10.70
N PHE A 105 -17.62 12.22 -9.91
CA PHE A 105 -18.81 12.21 -9.07
C PHE A 105 -19.75 13.34 -9.48
N PRO A 106 -20.65 13.11 -10.46
CA PRO A 106 -21.42 14.16 -11.13
C PRO A 106 -22.50 14.83 -10.26
N LEU A 107 -22.81 14.26 -9.08
CA LEU A 107 -23.79 14.85 -8.16
C LEU A 107 -23.20 15.90 -7.22
N PHE A 108 -21.88 16.06 -7.21
CA PHE A 108 -21.16 17.00 -6.36
C PHE A 108 -20.77 18.27 -7.12
N THR A 109 -20.50 19.35 -6.39
CA THR A 109 -19.97 20.60 -6.95
C THR A 109 -18.47 20.52 -7.15
N ALA A 110 -17.89 21.38 -7.99
CA ALA A 110 -16.44 21.42 -8.20
C ALA A 110 -15.67 21.94 -6.97
N GLU A 111 -16.36 22.67 -6.10
CA GLU A 111 -15.83 23.27 -4.88
C GLU A 111 -16.01 22.38 -3.65
N ASN A 112 -16.67 21.22 -3.77
CA ASN A 112 -17.03 20.36 -2.64
C ASN A 112 -15.82 20.05 -1.74
N LYS A 113 -16.00 20.11 -0.42
CA LYS A 113 -14.94 19.91 0.58
C LYS A 113 -15.33 18.83 1.58
N ALA A 114 -14.31 18.18 2.13
CA ALA A 114 -14.45 17.14 3.13
C ALA A 114 -13.64 17.46 4.40
N ALA A 115 -14.05 16.88 5.52
CA ALA A 115 -13.29 16.94 6.77
C ALA A 115 -12.09 15.99 6.69
N SER A 116 -10.93 16.43 7.18
CA SER A 116 -9.68 15.67 7.17
C SER A 116 -9.27 15.27 8.59
N PHE A 117 -8.90 14.00 8.76
CA PHE A 117 -8.54 13.40 10.04
C PHE A 117 -7.16 12.78 9.98
N ASP A 118 -6.31 13.15 10.94
CA ASP A 118 -5.03 12.49 11.20
C ASP A 118 -5.18 11.57 12.42
N PRO A 119 -4.68 10.33 12.35
CA PRO A 119 -4.93 9.34 13.38
C PRO A 119 -4.30 9.74 14.72
N GLY A 120 -5.16 9.91 15.74
CA GLY A 120 -4.76 10.31 17.09
C GLY A 120 -4.52 11.81 17.28
N ALA A 121 -4.62 12.63 16.23
CA ALA A 121 -4.47 14.08 16.33
C ALA A 121 -5.77 14.76 16.79
N GLY A 122 -6.92 14.31 16.26
CA GLY A 122 -8.21 14.87 16.62
C GLY A 122 -9.39 14.17 15.97
N PHE A 123 -10.59 14.47 16.46
CA PHE A 123 -11.86 13.89 16.03
C PHE A 123 -13.02 14.84 16.38
N LEU A 124 -14.24 14.52 15.96
CA LEU A 124 -15.43 15.31 16.28
C LEU A 124 -16.29 14.62 17.34
N ARG A 125 -16.82 15.41 18.27
CA ARG A 125 -17.65 15.00 19.40
C ARG A 125 -19.04 15.57 19.27
N VAL A 126 -20.05 14.71 19.30
CA VAL A 126 -21.45 15.10 19.41
C VAL A 126 -21.90 14.76 20.82
N VAL A 127 -22.22 15.80 21.59
CA VAL A 127 -22.65 15.67 22.99
C VAL A 127 -24.02 15.04 23.04
N ASP A 128 -24.15 13.97 23.84
CA ASP A 128 -25.43 13.36 24.08
C ASP A 128 -26.31 14.26 24.97
N PRO A 129 -27.56 14.58 24.57
CA PRO A 129 -28.43 15.45 25.35
C PRO A 129 -29.01 14.80 26.61
N GLY A 130 -28.85 13.50 26.81
CA GLY A 130 -29.31 12.77 28.00
C GLY A 130 -30.19 11.57 27.66
N GLU A 131 -30.91 11.06 28.66
CA GLU A 131 -31.69 9.83 28.52
C GLU A 131 -32.74 9.91 27.41
N LYS A 132 -32.83 8.83 26.62
CA LYS A 132 -33.78 8.70 25.48
C LYS A 132 -33.53 9.72 24.40
N SER A 133 -32.29 10.14 24.21
CA SER A 133 -31.93 11.04 23.13
C SER A 133 -32.22 10.44 21.76
N ILE A 134 -32.26 11.29 20.73
CA ILE A 134 -32.25 10.83 19.33
C ILE A 134 -31.00 10.04 18.95
N LEU A 135 -30.00 9.92 19.83
CA LEU A 135 -28.80 9.12 19.66
C LEU A 135 -28.91 7.73 20.33
N ASP A 136 -29.89 7.53 21.22
CA ASP A 136 -30.09 6.27 21.95
C ASP A 136 -30.89 5.26 21.13
N TYR A 137 -30.23 4.23 20.61
CA TYR A 137 -30.91 3.12 19.93
C TYR A 137 -31.12 1.97 20.91
N THR A 138 -32.31 1.36 20.90
CA THR A 138 -32.67 0.19 21.71
C THR A 138 -33.13 -0.98 20.84
N ALA A 139 -33.51 -2.11 21.45
CA ALA A 139 -34.08 -3.24 20.73
C ALA A 139 -35.34 -2.82 19.95
N GLY A 140 -35.42 -3.21 18.67
CA GLY A 140 -36.50 -2.84 17.75
C GLY A 140 -36.19 -1.62 16.89
N ASP A 141 -35.26 -0.75 17.30
CA ASP A 141 -34.90 0.42 16.52
C ASP A 141 -34.16 0.05 15.23
N ALA A 142 -34.52 0.73 14.16
CA ALA A 142 -33.82 0.67 12.89
C ALA A 142 -32.77 1.77 12.82
N ILE A 143 -31.60 1.44 12.29
CA ILE A 143 -30.52 2.39 12.03
C ILE A 143 -30.02 2.25 10.60
N THR A 144 -29.74 3.37 9.96
CA THR A 144 -28.86 3.43 8.79
C THR A 144 -27.77 4.46 9.04
N LEU A 145 -26.52 4.08 8.78
CA LEU A 145 -25.35 4.95 8.83
C LEU A 145 -24.72 4.95 7.45
N GLU A 146 -24.45 6.12 6.88
CA GLU A 146 -23.72 6.22 5.61
C GLU A 146 -22.77 7.42 5.60
N ALA A 147 -21.70 7.31 4.81
CA ALA A 147 -20.73 8.38 4.60
C ALA A 147 -19.96 8.17 3.29
N TRP A 148 -19.37 9.24 2.79
CA TRP A 148 -18.25 9.15 1.84
C TRP A 148 -16.93 9.13 2.61
N VAL A 149 -16.04 8.22 2.23
CA VAL A 149 -14.76 8.01 2.90
C VAL A 149 -13.63 7.91 1.89
N ASN A 150 -12.51 8.58 2.14
CA ASN A 150 -11.27 8.42 1.40
C ASN A 150 -10.13 8.20 2.40
N LEU A 151 -9.68 6.95 2.54
CA LEU A 151 -8.69 6.59 3.55
C LEU A 151 -7.27 6.78 3.00
N ASN A 152 -6.34 7.25 3.83
CA ASN A 152 -4.92 7.27 3.46
C ASN A 152 -4.29 5.86 3.48
N SER A 153 -4.87 4.93 4.23
CA SER A 153 -4.39 3.55 4.35
C SER A 153 -5.54 2.58 4.61
N THR A 154 -5.33 1.31 4.27
CA THR A 154 -6.28 0.21 4.55
C THR A 154 -5.56 -0.92 5.28
N ASN A 155 -4.70 -0.56 6.23
CA ASN A 155 -3.82 -1.52 6.92
C ASN A 155 -4.65 -2.50 7.75
N ALA A 156 -4.34 -3.78 7.62
CA ALA A 156 -4.94 -4.82 8.44
C ALA A 156 -4.66 -4.56 9.93
N GLY A 157 -5.66 -4.81 10.79
CA GLY A 157 -5.54 -4.61 12.24
C GLY A 157 -5.82 -3.19 12.73
N ARG A 158 -5.92 -2.19 11.85
CA ARG A 158 -6.44 -0.85 12.21
C ARG A 158 -7.97 -0.80 12.14
N HIS A 159 -8.54 0.12 12.90
CA HIS A 159 -9.99 0.34 12.97
C HIS A 159 -10.29 1.82 12.70
N TYR A 160 -10.57 2.16 11.46
CA TYR A 160 -10.86 3.53 11.02
C TYR A 160 -12.32 3.83 11.33
N TYR A 161 -12.59 4.35 12.53
CA TYR A 161 -13.94 4.70 12.97
C TYR A 161 -14.53 5.82 12.13
N ILE A 162 -15.68 5.55 11.50
CA ILE A 162 -16.46 6.58 10.80
C ILE A 162 -17.27 7.32 11.86
N ILE A 163 -18.10 6.58 12.59
CA ILE A 163 -18.93 7.08 13.68
C ILE A 163 -19.16 6.00 14.73
N GLY A 164 -19.25 6.36 16.00
CA GLY A 164 -19.71 5.46 17.05
C GLY A 164 -20.26 6.18 18.27
N LYS A 165 -21.30 5.60 18.88
CA LYS A 165 -21.83 6.03 20.19
C LYS A 165 -21.31 5.13 21.29
N GLY A 166 -20.71 5.72 22.31
CA GLY A 166 -20.07 5.01 23.40
C GLY A 166 -18.68 4.49 23.06
N ARG A 167 -18.08 3.78 24.03
CA ARG A 167 -16.70 3.29 24.03
C ARG A 167 -15.68 4.42 23.92
N THR A 168 -16.01 5.60 24.45
CA THR A 168 -15.15 6.78 24.35
C THR A 168 -13.97 6.72 25.31
N ASN A 169 -14.02 5.85 26.33
CA ASN A 169 -13.09 5.83 27.47
C ASN A 169 -13.02 7.16 28.24
N ARG A 170 -14.05 8.01 28.12
CA ARG A 170 -14.15 9.22 28.93
C ARG A 170 -14.33 8.85 30.40
N LYS A 171 -13.82 9.71 31.29
CA LYS A 171 -13.96 9.55 32.73
C LYS A 171 -15.44 9.47 33.11
N GLY A 172 -15.82 8.45 33.86
CA GLY A 172 -17.20 8.22 34.30
C GLY A 172 -18.03 7.33 33.37
N MET A 173 -17.53 7.01 32.17
CA MET A 173 -18.19 6.10 31.24
C MET A 173 -17.58 4.70 31.31
N ALA A 174 -18.40 3.67 31.12
CA ALA A 174 -17.90 2.30 31.07
C ALA A 174 -17.07 2.09 29.78
N ARG A 175 -16.05 1.22 29.83
CA ARG A 175 -15.17 0.97 28.67
C ARG A 175 -15.80 0.11 27.57
N ASP A 176 -16.83 -0.66 27.92
CA ASP A 176 -17.50 -1.62 27.05
C ASP A 176 -18.97 -1.23 26.79
N ASN A 177 -19.27 0.06 26.64
CA ASN A 177 -20.63 0.62 26.50
C ASN A 177 -21.01 1.01 25.05
N GLN A 178 -20.47 0.34 24.03
CA GLN A 178 -20.74 0.73 22.63
C GLN A 178 -22.21 0.46 22.25
N ASN A 179 -23.00 1.51 22.01
CA ASN A 179 -24.37 1.38 21.49
C ASN A 179 -24.37 1.02 19.99
N TYR A 180 -23.55 1.71 19.20
CA TYR A 180 -23.23 1.34 17.82
C TYR A 180 -21.85 1.89 17.44
N GLY A 181 -21.20 1.23 16.48
CA GLY A 181 -19.97 1.69 15.85
C GLY A 181 -19.94 1.23 14.40
N PHE A 182 -19.61 2.13 13.49
CA PHE A 182 -19.40 1.86 12.07
C PHE A 182 -18.00 2.31 11.67
N ARG A 183 -17.25 1.40 11.05
CA ARG A 183 -15.82 1.58 10.80
C ARG A 183 -15.34 0.77 9.60
N VAL A 184 -14.19 1.17 9.07
CA VAL A 184 -13.41 0.36 8.12
C VAL A 184 -12.31 -0.38 8.88
N THR A 185 -12.01 -1.63 8.52
CA THR A 185 -10.88 -2.40 9.05
C THR A 185 -10.22 -3.20 7.94
N GLY A 186 -8.93 -2.94 7.69
CA GLY A 186 -8.33 -3.38 6.44
C GLY A 186 -9.07 -2.79 5.24
N SER A 187 -9.46 -3.65 4.30
CA SER A 187 -10.32 -3.32 3.15
C SER A 187 -11.81 -3.70 3.36
N GLU A 188 -12.22 -3.92 4.62
CA GLU A 188 -13.56 -4.41 4.97
C GLU A 188 -14.35 -3.38 5.79
N LEU A 189 -15.68 -3.40 5.66
CA LEU A 189 -16.60 -2.71 6.56
C LEU A 189 -16.81 -3.52 7.83
N SER A 190 -16.94 -2.84 8.97
CA SER A 190 -17.30 -3.45 10.23
C SER A 190 -18.35 -2.62 10.96
N PHE A 191 -19.39 -3.30 11.43
CA PHE A 191 -20.40 -2.76 12.32
C PHE A 191 -20.32 -3.50 13.65
N LEU A 192 -20.33 -2.79 14.77
CA LEU A 192 -20.28 -3.41 16.09
C LEU A 192 -21.14 -2.68 17.11
N PHE A 193 -21.65 -3.44 18.07
CA PHE A 193 -22.28 -2.93 19.28
C PHE A 193 -22.07 -3.90 20.43
N ARG A 194 -22.32 -3.44 21.65
CA ARG A 194 -22.38 -4.28 22.85
C ARG A 194 -23.83 -4.61 23.13
N GLY A 195 -24.18 -5.90 23.20
CA GLY A 195 -25.54 -6.33 23.54
C GLY A 195 -25.87 -6.09 25.01
N GLN A 196 -27.15 -5.98 25.34
CA GLN A 196 -27.58 -6.03 26.75
C GLN A 196 -27.35 -7.44 27.31
N PRO A 197 -26.95 -7.59 28.58
CA PRO A 197 -26.73 -8.90 29.16
C PRO A 197 -28.07 -9.65 29.30
N GLU A 198 -28.08 -10.94 28.93
CA GLU A 198 -29.29 -11.79 29.03
C GLU A 198 -29.68 -12.06 30.49
N LYS A 199 -28.71 -12.00 31.40
CA LYS A 199 -28.88 -12.20 32.85
C LYS A 199 -28.12 -11.11 33.60
N LYS A 200 -28.66 -10.70 34.76
CA LYS A 200 -28.14 -9.59 35.57
C LYS A 200 -26.64 -9.69 35.92
N ASP A 201 -26.12 -10.92 36.05
CA ASP A 201 -24.72 -11.19 36.46
C ASP A 201 -23.83 -11.68 35.31
N GLN A 202 -24.33 -11.70 34.07
CA GLN A 202 -23.55 -12.09 32.89
C GLN A 202 -22.86 -10.88 32.27
N LYS A 203 -21.60 -11.04 31.86
CA LYS A 203 -20.96 -10.05 31.00
C LYS A 203 -21.62 -10.07 29.63
N ALA A 204 -22.14 -8.91 29.21
CA ALA A 204 -22.62 -8.71 27.85
C ALA A 204 -21.57 -9.09 26.80
N ASP A 205 -21.98 -9.55 25.63
CA ASP A 205 -21.08 -9.79 24.50
C ASP A 205 -21.04 -8.59 23.56
N PHE A 206 -19.91 -8.41 22.88
CA PHE A 206 -19.90 -7.59 21.66
C PHE A 206 -20.49 -8.42 20.54
N HIS A 207 -21.27 -7.77 19.68
CA HIS A 207 -21.76 -8.31 18.42
C HIS A 207 -21.09 -7.52 17.32
N ARG A 208 -20.27 -8.19 16.52
CA ARG A 208 -19.54 -7.54 15.44
C ARG A 208 -19.79 -8.28 14.14
N TRP A 209 -20.19 -7.51 13.15
CA TRP A 209 -20.25 -7.92 11.76
C TRP A 209 -19.05 -7.34 11.01
N THR A 210 -18.44 -8.13 10.14
CA THR A 210 -17.38 -7.67 9.24
C THR A 210 -17.64 -8.21 7.85
N SER A 211 -17.53 -7.34 6.83
CA SER A 211 -17.71 -7.75 5.45
C SER A 211 -16.65 -8.75 5.01
N SER A 212 -16.94 -9.43 3.91
CA SER A 212 -16.03 -10.37 3.26
C SER A 212 -15.92 -9.98 1.79
N GLY A 213 -14.78 -9.40 1.42
CA GLY A 213 -14.52 -8.93 0.07
C GLY A 213 -15.22 -7.62 -0.26
N ALA A 214 -15.37 -6.69 0.69
CA ALA A 214 -15.84 -5.33 0.39
C ALA A 214 -14.85 -4.60 -0.53
N GLY A 215 -13.55 -4.77 -0.31
CA GLY A 215 -12.50 -4.24 -1.18
C GLY A 215 -12.46 -2.72 -1.22
N ILE A 216 -12.59 -2.08 -0.04
CA ILE A 216 -12.33 -0.65 0.11
C ILE A 216 -10.83 -0.42 -0.12
N SER A 217 -10.52 0.56 -0.95
CA SER A 217 -9.16 0.95 -1.30
C SER A 217 -8.77 2.29 -0.65
N ALA A 218 -7.47 2.46 -0.38
CA ALA A 218 -6.94 3.76 0.04
C ALA A 218 -6.89 4.74 -1.14
N HIS A 219 -6.87 6.04 -0.83
CA HIS A 219 -6.73 7.14 -1.79
C HIS A 219 -7.83 7.25 -2.85
N ASN A 220 -8.99 6.62 -2.62
CA ASN A 220 -10.17 6.72 -3.45
C ASN A 220 -11.42 6.97 -2.60
N TRP A 221 -12.32 7.84 -3.07
CA TRP A 221 -13.60 8.14 -2.44
C TRP A 221 -14.59 6.98 -2.53
N HIS A 222 -14.88 6.26 -1.45
CA HIS A 222 -15.90 5.23 -1.41
C HIS A 222 -17.17 5.74 -0.71
N HIS A 223 -18.34 5.39 -1.23
CA HIS A 223 -19.59 5.52 -0.47
C HIS A 223 -19.78 4.25 0.35
N VAL A 224 -20.00 4.39 1.65
CA VAL A 224 -20.15 3.25 2.55
C VAL A 224 -21.40 3.41 3.39
N ALA A 225 -22.17 2.33 3.53
CA ALA A 225 -23.38 2.35 4.33
C ALA A 225 -23.62 1.03 5.07
N VAL A 226 -24.36 1.09 6.18
CA VAL A 226 -24.90 -0.07 6.88
C VAL A 226 -26.32 0.21 7.34
N THR A 227 -27.23 -0.74 7.10
CA THR A 227 -28.59 -0.74 7.63
C THR A 227 -28.75 -1.90 8.60
N TYR A 228 -29.39 -1.68 9.75
CA TYR A 228 -29.64 -2.73 10.75
C TYR A 228 -30.92 -2.46 11.55
N THR A 229 -31.53 -3.51 12.08
CA THR A 229 -32.60 -3.39 13.09
C THR A 229 -32.16 -4.14 14.34
N PHE A 230 -31.94 -3.41 15.43
CA PHE A 230 -31.48 -3.99 16.69
C PHE A 230 -32.49 -5.02 17.21
N GLY A 231 -31.98 -6.13 17.74
CA GLY A 231 -32.80 -7.23 18.21
C GLY A 231 -33.49 -8.08 17.12
N LYS A 232 -33.20 -7.84 15.84
CA LYS A 232 -33.74 -8.62 14.72
C LYS A 232 -32.61 -9.31 13.94
N LYS A 233 -32.53 -10.64 14.07
CA LYS A 233 -31.60 -11.46 13.29
C LYS A 233 -31.79 -11.27 11.78
N LYS A 234 -30.69 -11.42 11.03
CA LYS A 234 -30.64 -11.31 9.55
C LYS A 234 -31.18 -9.97 9.01
N SER A 235 -31.13 -8.90 9.81
CA SER A 235 -31.55 -7.56 9.38
C SER A 235 -30.41 -6.69 8.87
N LEU A 236 -29.14 -7.07 9.11
CA LEU A 236 -27.99 -6.29 8.70
C LEU A 236 -27.74 -6.42 7.20
N THR A 237 -27.64 -5.29 6.52
CA THR A 237 -27.08 -5.18 5.16
C THR A 237 -26.07 -4.06 5.15
N ALA A 238 -24.88 -4.30 4.59
CA ALA A 238 -23.87 -3.27 4.38
C ALA A 238 -23.64 -3.07 2.89
N TYR A 239 -23.18 -1.88 2.52
CA TYR A 239 -23.02 -1.46 1.13
C TYR A 239 -21.68 -0.74 0.95
N VAL A 240 -21.04 -1.00 -0.19
CA VAL A 240 -19.90 -0.22 -0.68
C VAL A 240 -20.22 0.20 -2.10
N ASP A 241 -20.07 1.50 -2.39
CA ASP A 241 -20.29 2.09 -3.70
C ASP A 241 -21.69 1.75 -4.24
N GLY A 242 -22.69 1.86 -3.37
CA GLY A 242 -24.10 1.54 -3.66
C GLY A 242 -24.43 0.05 -3.82
N GLN A 243 -23.45 -0.86 -3.72
CA GLN A 243 -23.64 -2.30 -3.90
C GLN A 243 -23.62 -3.06 -2.56
N PRO A 244 -24.53 -4.01 -2.33
CA PRO A 244 -24.54 -4.79 -1.11
C PRO A 244 -23.31 -5.69 -1.01
N VAL A 245 -22.75 -5.81 0.19
CA VAL A 245 -21.59 -6.68 0.47
C VAL A 245 -21.96 -7.77 1.48
N SER A 246 -21.42 -8.97 1.25
CA SER A 246 -21.56 -10.09 2.20
C SER A 246 -20.62 -9.92 3.40
N GLY A 247 -20.88 -10.65 4.49
CA GLY A 247 -20.02 -10.64 5.67
C GLY A 247 -20.43 -11.67 6.71
N LYS A 248 -19.72 -11.67 7.83
CA LYS A 248 -19.89 -12.64 8.91
C LYS A 248 -19.98 -11.93 10.24
N TRP A 249 -20.79 -12.51 11.12
CA TRP A 249 -20.80 -12.15 12.53
C TRP A 249 -19.75 -12.96 13.30
N ASP A 250 -19.09 -12.32 14.26
CA ASP A 250 -18.24 -12.96 15.25
C ASP A 250 -18.58 -12.48 16.67
N MET A 251 -17.82 -12.95 17.67
CA MET A 251 -18.09 -12.69 19.09
C MET A 251 -19.47 -13.23 19.50
N GLY A 252 -20.42 -12.39 19.93
CA GLY A 252 -21.78 -12.78 20.27
C GLY A 252 -22.68 -13.12 19.07
N GLY A 253 -22.19 -12.96 17.84
CA GLY A 253 -22.92 -13.38 16.64
C GLY A 253 -24.10 -12.48 16.26
N ASP A 254 -24.91 -12.94 15.30
CA ASP A 254 -26.20 -12.33 14.96
C ASP A 254 -27.22 -12.59 16.10
N THR A 255 -27.91 -11.56 16.57
CA THR A 255 -28.61 -11.59 17.87
C THR A 255 -30.01 -11.01 17.85
N THR A 256 -30.80 -11.36 18.87
CA THR A 256 -32.09 -10.74 19.19
C THR A 256 -32.00 -9.73 20.34
N LEU A 257 -30.79 -9.47 20.85
CA LEU A 257 -30.57 -8.50 21.92
C LEU A 257 -30.49 -7.07 21.38
N GLY A 258 -30.99 -6.12 22.17
CA GLY A 258 -30.74 -4.70 21.96
C GLY A 258 -29.32 -4.30 22.39
N PRO A 259 -28.84 -3.12 21.98
CA PRO A 259 -27.55 -2.62 22.41
C PRO A 259 -27.65 -2.05 23.85
N VAL A 260 -26.51 -1.95 24.53
CA VAL A 260 -26.40 -1.17 25.76
C VAL A 260 -26.68 0.30 25.47
N VAL A 261 -27.41 0.98 26.36
CA VAL A 261 -27.82 2.38 26.21
C VAL A 261 -27.33 3.17 27.41
N ASP A 262 -26.60 4.26 27.15
CA ASP A 262 -26.17 5.24 28.14
C ASP A 262 -25.93 6.62 27.48
N ASN A 263 -25.56 7.59 28.31
CA ASN A 263 -25.36 8.98 27.89
C ASN A 263 -23.90 9.27 27.46
N ASP A 264 -23.14 8.26 27.05
CA ASP A 264 -21.84 8.49 26.44
C ASP A 264 -21.98 9.10 25.03
N GLU A 265 -20.95 9.85 24.63
CA GLU A 265 -20.98 10.68 23.42
C GLU A 265 -20.94 9.85 22.13
N VAL A 266 -21.35 10.52 21.06
CA VAL A 266 -21.06 10.08 19.69
C VAL A 266 -19.76 10.73 19.24
N TRP A 267 -18.80 9.90 18.81
CA TRP A 267 -17.56 10.36 18.20
C TRP A 267 -17.57 10.03 16.71
N ILE A 268 -17.21 11.02 15.90
CA ILE A 268 -17.00 10.90 14.46
C ILE A 268 -15.50 10.96 14.22
N GLY A 269 -14.96 9.95 13.53
CA GLY A 269 -13.54 9.85 13.25
C GLY A 269 -12.69 9.20 14.35
N SER A 270 -13.26 8.76 15.49
CA SER A 270 -12.47 8.07 16.54
C SER A 270 -13.32 7.27 17.54
N SER A 271 -12.63 6.53 18.42
CA SER A 271 -13.15 5.82 19.58
C SER A 271 -12.01 5.54 20.58
N MET A 272 -12.30 4.90 21.71
CA MET A 272 -11.31 4.36 22.66
C MET A 272 -10.28 5.39 23.15
N GLY A 273 -10.73 6.59 23.54
CA GLY A 273 -9.86 7.63 24.09
C GLY A 273 -9.02 8.37 23.04
N GLY A 274 -9.35 8.28 21.75
CA GLY A 274 -8.62 8.99 20.70
C GLY A 274 -7.39 8.25 20.21
N SER A 275 -7.29 6.93 20.47
CA SER A 275 -6.10 6.16 20.07
C SER A 275 -5.90 6.16 18.55
N ALA A 276 -4.66 6.28 18.08
CA ALA A 276 -4.34 6.30 16.64
C ALA A 276 -4.78 5.01 15.90
N GLY A 277 -4.78 3.87 16.59
CA GLY A 277 -5.24 2.58 16.05
C GLY A 277 -6.76 2.48 15.85
N SER A 278 -7.54 3.32 16.56
CA SER A 278 -9.00 3.39 16.48
C SER A 278 -9.51 4.75 15.96
N SER A 279 -8.63 5.53 15.32
CA SER A 279 -8.96 6.82 14.72
C SER A 279 -8.95 6.72 13.20
N PHE A 280 -9.81 7.51 12.57
CA PHE A 280 -9.86 7.67 11.13
C PHE A 280 -8.57 8.33 10.61
N ASP A 281 -8.22 8.02 9.37
CA ASP A 281 -6.98 8.44 8.73
C ASP A 281 -7.29 8.70 7.26
N GLY A 282 -7.56 9.96 6.93
CA GLY A 282 -8.03 10.38 5.60
C GLY A 282 -9.17 11.39 5.67
N GLN A 283 -9.98 11.44 4.61
CA GLN A 283 -11.08 12.38 4.46
C GLN A 283 -12.44 11.69 4.63
N MET A 284 -13.40 12.42 5.21
CA MET A 284 -14.79 12.00 5.34
C MET A 284 -15.72 13.12 4.89
N ASP A 285 -16.74 12.75 4.15
CA ASP A 285 -17.74 13.67 3.63
C ASP A 285 -19.15 13.08 3.80
N GLU A 286 -20.17 13.94 3.80
CA GLU A 286 -21.57 13.56 3.67
C GLU A 286 -22.04 12.45 4.66
N LEU A 287 -21.69 12.58 5.94
CA LEU A 287 -22.06 11.62 6.98
C LEU A 287 -23.53 11.78 7.39
N ALA A 288 -24.33 10.74 7.22
CA ALA A 288 -25.75 10.73 7.59
C ALA A 288 -26.13 9.57 8.50
N VAL A 289 -27.08 9.83 9.41
CA VAL A 289 -27.65 8.89 10.38
C VAL A 289 -29.16 8.90 10.25
N TYR A 290 -29.77 7.73 10.16
CA TYR A 290 -31.21 7.55 10.01
C TYR A 290 -31.74 6.61 11.09
N ARG A 291 -32.90 6.92 11.66
CA ARG A 291 -33.70 6.00 12.50
C ARG A 291 -34.62 5.07 11.69
N LYS A 292 -34.20 4.70 10.48
CA LYS A 292 -34.93 3.79 9.57
C LYS A 292 -33.96 2.96 8.75
N VAL A 293 -34.46 1.86 8.18
CA VAL A 293 -33.73 1.07 7.18
C VAL A 293 -33.94 1.70 5.81
N LEU A 294 -32.88 2.20 5.19
CA LEU A 294 -32.92 2.57 3.77
C LEU A 294 -32.98 1.31 2.90
N THR A 295 -33.72 1.40 1.80
CA THR A 295 -33.79 0.33 0.81
C THR A 295 -32.50 0.26 -0.01
N ALA A 296 -32.18 -0.93 -0.56
CA ALA A 296 -31.03 -1.07 -1.46
C ALA A 296 -31.09 -0.11 -2.66
N LYS A 297 -32.28 0.26 -3.13
CA LYS A 297 -32.45 1.22 -4.23
C LYS A 297 -32.08 2.65 -3.82
N GLN A 298 -32.44 3.06 -2.60
CA GLN A 298 -32.04 4.36 -2.06
C GLN A 298 -30.53 4.44 -1.93
N VAL A 299 -29.91 3.48 -1.25
CA VAL A 299 -28.44 3.42 -1.07
C VAL A 299 -27.71 3.36 -2.41
N ALA A 300 -28.21 2.57 -3.38
CA ALA A 300 -27.62 2.53 -4.72
C ALA A 300 -27.71 3.88 -5.45
N SER A 301 -28.78 4.65 -5.24
CA SER A 301 -28.92 5.97 -5.86
C SER A 301 -27.95 7.01 -5.29
N HIS A 302 -27.51 6.82 -4.04
CA HIS A 302 -26.51 7.64 -3.36
C HIS A 302 -25.10 7.41 -3.92
N PHE A 303 -24.89 6.48 -4.86
CA PHE A 303 -23.61 6.33 -5.53
C PHE A 303 -23.76 6.51 -7.04
N LYS A 304 -23.25 7.64 -7.54
CA LYS A 304 -23.09 7.89 -8.98
C LYS A 304 -21.63 8.17 -9.28
N TYR A 305 -21.05 7.33 -10.12
CA TYR A 305 -19.65 7.38 -10.49
C TYR A 305 -19.47 7.25 -12.00
N HIS A 306 -18.65 8.14 -12.58
CA HIS A 306 -18.18 8.06 -13.95
C HIS A 306 -16.69 7.72 -13.93
N ALA A 307 -16.34 6.53 -14.41
CA ALA A 307 -14.95 6.11 -14.47
C ALA A 307 -14.17 7.02 -15.44
N PRO A 308 -13.06 7.64 -15.01
CA PRO A 308 -12.20 8.37 -15.92
C PRO A 308 -11.53 7.38 -16.88
N GLU A 309 -11.46 7.70 -18.17
CA GLU A 309 -10.69 6.90 -19.12
C GLU A 309 -9.19 7.07 -18.82
N PRO A 310 -8.41 5.97 -18.70
CA PRO A 310 -6.97 6.07 -18.52
C PRO A 310 -6.31 6.64 -19.78
N GLN A 311 -6.00 7.93 -19.76
CA GLN A 311 -5.25 8.59 -20.83
C GLN A 311 -3.76 8.52 -20.52
N ILE A 312 -3.01 7.80 -21.36
CA ILE A 312 -1.54 7.75 -21.27
C ILE A 312 -0.99 8.78 -22.26
N ASP A 313 -0.29 9.77 -21.74
CA ASP A 313 0.50 10.67 -22.58
C ASP A 313 1.77 9.95 -23.05
N TRP A 314 1.67 9.33 -24.23
CA TRP A 314 2.80 8.65 -24.86
C TRP A 314 3.91 9.61 -25.32
N THR A 315 3.64 10.91 -25.43
CA THR A 315 4.66 11.90 -25.82
C THR A 315 5.62 12.23 -24.69
N ALA A 316 5.20 12.04 -23.44
CA ALA A 316 6.02 12.21 -22.25
C ALA A 316 6.88 10.98 -21.89
N ILE A 317 6.77 9.88 -22.64
CA ILE A 317 7.53 8.66 -22.39
C ILE A 317 8.83 8.69 -23.21
N PRO A 318 10.02 8.54 -22.59
CA PRO A 318 11.27 8.53 -23.33
C PRO A 318 11.34 7.38 -24.33
N ASN A 319 11.92 7.64 -25.51
CA ASN A 319 12.04 6.65 -26.58
C ASN A 319 13.16 5.61 -26.35
N ASP A 320 14.03 5.84 -25.37
CA ASP A 320 15.20 5.02 -25.05
C ASP A 320 15.12 4.38 -23.65
N ARG A 321 14.01 4.59 -22.93
CA ARG A 321 13.78 4.06 -21.58
C ARG A 321 12.35 3.56 -21.42
N VAL A 322 12.15 2.75 -20.39
CA VAL A 322 10.84 2.33 -19.90
C VAL A 322 10.43 3.27 -18.77
N LYS A 323 9.30 3.95 -18.92
CA LYS A 323 8.64 4.68 -17.82
C LYS A 323 7.85 3.69 -16.99
N VAL A 324 8.06 3.69 -15.68
CA VAL A 324 7.32 2.87 -14.73
C VAL A 324 6.51 3.79 -13.84
N ASP A 325 5.18 3.67 -13.92
CA ASP A 325 4.24 4.32 -13.02
C ASP A 325 3.91 3.36 -11.87
N ILE A 326 3.90 3.90 -10.64
CA ILE A 326 3.39 3.23 -9.45
C ILE A 326 2.03 3.86 -9.14
N LEU A 327 0.97 3.05 -9.20
CA LEU A 327 -0.40 3.49 -9.00
C LEU A 327 -1.01 2.85 -7.74
N GLU A 328 -1.56 3.68 -6.87
CA GLU A 328 -2.11 3.29 -5.56
C GLU A 328 -3.63 3.34 -5.53
N GLY A 329 -4.22 2.66 -4.55
CA GLY A 329 -5.67 2.53 -4.45
C GLY A 329 -6.23 1.33 -5.22
N VAL A 330 -5.42 0.28 -5.39
CA VAL A 330 -5.93 -1.01 -5.86
C VAL A 330 -6.66 -1.69 -4.69
N PRO A 331 -7.90 -2.16 -4.87
CA PRO A 331 -8.58 -2.88 -3.81
C PRO A 331 -7.97 -4.27 -3.64
N ASN A 332 -8.00 -4.80 -2.42
CA ASN A 332 -7.53 -6.15 -2.11
C ASN A 332 -8.52 -7.22 -2.62
N LYS A 333 -8.64 -7.34 -3.95
CA LYS A 333 -9.59 -8.19 -4.70
C LYS A 333 -8.88 -8.91 -5.84
N LYS A 334 -9.17 -10.20 -6.08
CA LYS A 334 -8.63 -10.97 -7.22
C LYS A 334 -9.41 -10.63 -8.49
N SER A 335 -9.35 -9.36 -8.89
CA SER A 335 -10.13 -8.81 -9.98
C SER A 335 -9.39 -7.65 -10.64
N TRP A 336 -9.50 -7.56 -11.96
CA TRP A 336 -9.10 -6.37 -12.73
C TRP A 336 -10.20 -5.31 -12.82
N LYS A 337 -11.37 -5.58 -12.22
CA LYS A 337 -12.49 -4.64 -12.15
C LYS A 337 -12.36 -3.84 -10.86
N PHE A 338 -11.73 -2.69 -10.97
CA PHE A 338 -11.62 -1.68 -9.91
C PHE A 338 -11.54 -0.30 -10.55
N ARG A 339 -11.74 0.73 -9.72
CA ARG A 339 -11.63 2.13 -10.16
C ARG A 339 -10.19 2.43 -10.55
N PRO A 340 -9.95 3.27 -11.58
CA PRO A 340 -8.59 3.62 -11.98
C PRO A 340 -7.75 4.05 -10.76
N PRO A 341 -6.61 3.37 -10.50
CA PRO A 341 -5.77 3.71 -9.36
C PRO A 341 -5.08 5.05 -9.61
N ARG A 342 -4.78 5.77 -8.52
CA ARG A 342 -4.14 7.09 -8.58
C ARG A 342 -2.66 6.92 -8.85
N LEU A 343 -2.12 7.70 -9.79
CA LEU A 343 -0.67 7.80 -9.95
C LEU A 343 -0.04 8.35 -8.66
N ALA A 344 0.83 7.54 -8.04
CA ALA A 344 1.57 7.96 -6.85
C ALA A 344 2.92 8.57 -7.24
N GLU A 345 3.64 7.93 -8.16
CA GLU A 345 4.93 8.39 -8.67
C GLU A 345 5.32 7.66 -9.96
N SER A 346 6.35 8.16 -10.63
CA SER A 346 6.95 7.54 -11.81
C SER A 346 8.47 7.55 -11.69
N PHE A 347 9.11 6.55 -12.29
CA PHE A 347 10.56 6.52 -12.54
C PHE A 347 10.87 5.91 -13.91
N THR A 348 12.12 5.92 -14.34
CA THR A 348 12.55 5.32 -15.61
C THR A 348 13.64 4.27 -15.41
N GLN A 349 13.66 3.27 -16.29
CA GLN A 349 14.64 2.19 -16.27
C GLN A 349 14.90 1.66 -17.69
N PRO A 350 16.00 0.93 -17.95
CA PRO A 350 16.37 0.53 -19.31
C PRO A 350 15.52 -0.61 -19.89
N HIS A 351 14.88 -1.44 -19.07
CA HIS A 351 14.23 -2.67 -19.51
C HIS A 351 12.81 -2.84 -18.97
N PHE A 352 12.01 -3.69 -19.60
CA PHE A 352 10.74 -4.18 -19.04
C PHE A 352 11.00 -5.29 -17.99
N ALA A 353 11.79 -5.00 -16.95
CA ALA A 353 12.05 -5.88 -15.81
C ALA A 353 11.80 -5.14 -14.49
N LEU A 354 10.95 -5.70 -13.63
CA LEU A 354 10.63 -5.15 -12.32
C LEU A 354 11.13 -6.13 -11.28
N ILE A 355 12.35 -5.94 -10.78
CA ILE A 355 12.95 -6.76 -9.71
C ILE A 355 12.58 -6.18 -8.33
N GLU A 356 12.58 -4.86 -8.25
CA GLU A 356 12.13 -4.05 -7.12
C GLU A 356 11.74 -2.66 -7.63
N ILE A 357 11.25 -1.79 -6.75
CA ILE A 357 10.93 -0.39 -7.08
C ILE A 357 11.60 0.53 -6.07
N PRO A 358 11.76 1.83 -6.40
CA PRO A 358 12.29 2.79 -5.45
C PRO A 358 11.48 2.83 -4.15
N ASP A 359 12.19 2.94 -3.04
CA ASP A 359 11.60 3.02 -1.71
C ASP A 359 10.93 4.37 -1.47
N ARG A 360 9.92 4.36 -0.59
CA ARG A 360 9.24 5.57 -0.12
C ARG A 360 9.79 5.96 1.23
N TYR A 361 10.05 7.25 1.42
CA TYR A 361 10.56 7.81 2.67
C TYR A 361 9.59 8.85 3.25
N SER A 362 9.56 8.94 4.59
CA SER A 362 8.97 10.07 5.30
C SER A 362 9.84 11.32 5.22
N GLU A 363 9.34 12.48 5.64
CA GLU A 363 10.11 13.74 5.72
C GLU A 363 11.34 13.66 6.66
N ARG A 364 11.48 12.59 7.44
CA ARG A 364 12.66 12.31 8.29
C ARG A 364 13.63 11.30 7.68
N GLY A 365 13.42 10.92 6.42
CA GLY A 365 14.27 9.94 5.73
C GLY A 365 14.12 8.52 6.28
N VAL A 366 13.00 8.19 6.92
CA VAL A 366 12.68 6.83 7.37
C VAL A 366 11.81 6.15 6.32
N LYS A 367 12.17 4.93 5.92
CA LYS A 367 11.39 4.10 4.98
C LYS A 367 9.96 3.89 5.50
N VAL A 368 8.98 4.11 4.64
CA VAL A 368 7.56 3.91 4.93
C VAL A 368 6.93 2.99 3.90
N ASP A 369 5.96 2.19 4.35
CA ASP A 369 5.26 1.27 3.48
C ASP A 369 4.32 2.01 2.50
N ARG A 370 4.14 1.40 1.33
CA ARG A 370 3.10 1.80 0.37
C ARG A 370 1.78 1.12 0.73
N PRO A 371 0.64 1.76 0.42
CA PRO A 371 -0.65 1.08 0.45
C PRO A 371 -0.62 -0.21 -0.39
N ASP A 372 -0.92 -1.34 0.25
CA ASP A 372 -1.00 -2.67 -0.37
C ASP A 372 -2.48 -3.08 -0.56
N PRO A 373 -2.90 -3.54 -1.77
CA PRO A 373 -2.11 -3.66 -3.00
C PRO A 373 -1.98 -2.37 -3.80
N TYR A 374 -1.02 -2.37 -4.73
CA TYR A 374 -0.80 -1.32 -5.72
C TYR A 374 -0.56 -1.93 -7.11
N LEU A 375 -0.59 -1.10 -8.15
CA LEU A 375 -0.35 -1.48 -9.54
C LEU A 375 0.95 -0.86 -10.02
N VAL A 376 1.77 -1.62 -10.72
CA VAL A 376 2.88 -1.08 -11.51
C VAL A 376 2.53 -1.11 -12.99
N ARG A 377 2.87 -0.05 -13.72
CA ARG A 377 2.66 0.08 -15.16
C ARG A 377 3.95 0.52 -15.84
N ALA A 378 4.59 -0.40 -16.54
CA ALA A 378 5.77 -0.15 -17.37
C ALA A 378 5.34 0.16 -18.81
N MET A 379 5.90 1.23 -19.41
CA MET A 379 5.51 1.72 -20.73
C MET A 379 6.73 2.20 -21.52
N SER A 380 6.76 1.87 -22.81
CA SER A 380 7.72 2.43 -23.77
C SER A 380 7.28 2.17 -25.21
N SER A 381 7.92 2.87 -26.15
CA SER A 381 7.84 2.56 -27.58
C SER A 381 8.98 1.60 -27.93
N VAL A 382 8.67 0.39 -28.39
CA VAL A 382 9.68 -0.64 -28.68
C VAL A 382 9.56 -1.11 -30.13
N VAL A 383 10.68 -1.18 -30.83
CA VAL A 383 10.73 -1.76 -32.18
C VAL A 383 10.65 -3.28 -32.08
N ILE A 384 9.58 -3.87 -32.60
CA ILE A 384 9.44 -5.33 -32.66
C ILE A 384 9.98 -5.80 -34.02
N PRO A 385 11.08 -6.58 -34.08
CA PRO A 385 11.72 -6.90 -35.35
C PRO A 385 10.79 -7.68 -36.29
N LYS A 386 10.92 -7.41 -37.58
CA LYS A 386 10.06 -8.00 -38.62
C LYS A 386 10.11 -9.54 -38.58
N GLY A 387 8.95 -10.17 -38.69
CA GLY A 387 8.82 -11.62 -38.78
C GLY A 387 8.12 -12.25 -37.56
N LYS A 388 8.06 -13.58 -37.54
CA LYS A 388 7.46 -14.32 -36.42
C LYS A 388 8.35 -14.21 -35.19
N LYS A 389 7.77 -13.76 -34.09
CA LYS A 389 8.38 -13.62 -32.77
C LYS A 389 7.56 -14.35 -31.73
N ARG A 390 8.17 -14.55 -30.56
CA ARG A 390 7.51 -14.99 -29.35
C ARG A 390 7.73 -13.96 -28.27
N ILE A 391 6.69 -13.65 -27.52
CA ILE A 391 6.76 -12.76 -26.36
C ILE A 391 6.45 -13.59 -25.12
N LEU A 392 7.35 -13.55 -24.13
CA LEU A 392 7.19 -14.21 -22.84
C LEU A 392 6.94 -13.15 -21.78
N VAL A 393 5.85 -13.29 -21.04
CA VAL A 393 5.57 -12.52 -19.83
C VAL A 393 5.82 -13.43 -18.63
N ARG A 394 6.78 -13.06 -17.77
CA ARG A 394 6.99 -13.66 -16.45
C ARG A 394 6.48 -12.68 -15.41
N ALA A 395 5.65 -13.13 -14.47
CA ALA A 395 5.08 -12.24 -13.45
C ALA A 395 4.79 -12.98 -12.13
N ARG A 396 5.01 -12.29 -11.01
CA ARG A 396 4.75 -12.78 -9.65
C ARG A 396 3.27 -12.87 -9.30
N ASN A 397 2.45 -12.06 -9.95
CA ASN A 397 1.02 -11.95 -9.70
C ASN A 397 0.30 -11.59 -11.02
N ALA A 398 -1.01 -11.38 -10.96
CA ALA A 398 -1.81 -11.03 -12.13
C ALA A 398 -1.18 -9.85 -12.88
N SER A 399 -0.87 -10.09 -14.15
CA SER A 399 -0.29 -9.11 -15.05
C SER A 399 -0.98 -9.09 -16.40
N ARG A 400 -0.86 -7.97 -17.11
CA ARG A 400 -1.40 -7.75 -18.45
C ARG A 400 -0.39 -7.07 -19.33
N LEU A 401 -0.21 -7.60 -20.53
CA LEU A 401 0.60 -6.99 -21.58
C LEU A 401 -0.30 -6.48 -22.70
N TYR A 402 -0.12 -5.22 -23.04
CA TYR A 402 -0.77 -4.58 -24.16
C TYR A 402 0.26 -4.14 -25.19
N ILE A 403 -0.07 -4.33 -26.48
CA ILE A 403 0.68 -3.78 -27.61
C ILE A 403 -0.31 -3.00 -28.46
N ASP A 404 -0.03 -1.71 -28.68
CA ASP A 404 -0.92 -0.76 -29.36
C ASP A 404 -2.35 -0.80 -28.81
N ASP A 405 -2.45 -0.71 -27.48
CA ASP A 405 -3.68 -0.74 -26.69
C ASP A 405 -4.48 -2.05 -26.75
N LYS A 406 -3.99 -3.08 -27.45
CA LYS A 406 -4.61 -4.41 -27.49
C LYS A 406 -4.00 -5.32 -26.44
N LEU A 407 -4.83 -5.93 -25.61
CA LEU A 407 -4.39 -6.96 -24.66
C LEU A 407 -3.90 -8.20 -25.43
N VAL A 408 -2.62 -8.54 -25.31
CA VAL A 408 -1.99 -9.67 -26.01
C VAL A 408 -1.62 -10.83 -25.09
N ALA A 409 -1.34 -10.57 -23.81
CA ALA A 409 -1.07 -11.61 -22.82
C ALA A 409 -1.59 -11.22 -21.43
N GLU A 410 -2.00 -12.22 -20.65
CA GLU A 410 -2.46 -12.07 -19.26
C GLU A 410 -1.94 -13.27 -18.43
N THR A 411 -1.51 -13.00 -17.20
CA THR A 411 -1.17 -14.02 -16.19
C THR A 411 -2.21 -14.01 -15.05
N GLY A 412 -2.32 -15.12 -14.31
CA GLY A 412 -3.34 -15.28 -13.28
C GLY A 412 -2.99 -14.59 -11.95
N PHE A 413 -4.00 -14.38 -11.11
CA PHE A 413 -3.78 -13.94 -9.73
C PHE A 413 -3.00 -14.98 -8.93
N HIS A 414 -2.20 -14.48 -7.98
CA HIS A 414 -1.36 -15.28 -7.10
C HIS A 414 -2.10 -16.48 -6.50
N ASN A 415 -1.48 -17.65 -6.63
CA ASN A 415 -2.01 -18.93 -6.15
C ASN A 415 -0.88 -19.78 -5.53
N ILE A 416 -0.19 -19.24 -4.54
CA ILE A 416 0.86 -19.96 -3.82
C ILE A 416 0.28 -20.51 -2.52
N SER A 417 0.43 -21.83 -2.31
CA SER A 417 0.11 -22.44 -1.02
C SER A 417 1.14 -22.03 0.04
N GLY A 418 0.69 -21.79 1.27
CA GLY A 418 1.58 -21.53 2.41
C GLY A 418 2.40 -22.75 2.86
N SER A 419 2.17 -23.93 2.28
CA SER A 419 2.93 -25.13 2.60
C SER A 419 4.26 -25.18 1.83
N ALA A 420 5.31 -25.70 2.48
CA ALA A 420 6.61 -25.95 1.85
C ALA A 420 6.64 -27.23 0.98
N HIS A 421 5.50 -27.91 0.82
CA HIS A 421 5.37 -29.17 0.05
C HIS A 421 4.95 -28.95 -1.41
N GLY A 422 5.22 -27.78 -1.97
CA GLY A 422 4.90 -27.48 -3.36
C GLY A 422 5.75 -28.28 -4.34
N HIS A 423 5.20 -28.55 -5.53
CA HIS A 423 5.96 -29.17 -6.61
C HIS A 423 7.11 -28.27 -7.07
N VAL A 424 8.30 -28.83 -7.21
CA VAL A 424 9.40 -28.20 -7.94
C VAL A 424 9.14 -28.44 -9.42
N PHE A 425 8.84 -27.37 -10.16
CA PHE A 425 8.60 -27.47 -11.60
C PHE A 425 9.90 -27.84 -12.31
N LYS A 426 9.82 -28.81 -13.23
CA LYS A 426 10.93 -29.09 -14.15
C LYS A 426 11.09 -27.90 -15.09
N VAL A 427 12.34 -27.59 -15.46
CA VAL A 427 12.63 -26.56 -16.46
C VAL A 427 12.08 -27.01 -17.81
N ASP A 428 11.14 -26.25 -18.36
CA ASP A 428 10.58 -26.53 -19.68
C ASP A 428 11.52 -26.04 -20.80
N ARG A 429 12.49 -26.87 -21.15
CA ARG A 429 13.44 -26.59 -22.24
C ARG A 429 12.80 -26.62 -23.63
N SER A 430 11.51 -26.96 -23.76
CA SER A 430 10.81 -26.81 -25.04
C SER A 430 10.55 -25.34 -25.39
N LEU A 431 10.55 -24.45 -24.38
CA LEU A 431 10.40 -23.01 -24.56
C LEU A 431 11.67 -22.36 -25.09
N ALA A 432 12.83 -22.70 -24.52
CA ALA A 432 14.12 -22.17 -24.95
C ALA A 432 15.27 -23.07 -24.46
N PRO A 433 16.37 -23.24 -25.23
CA PRO A 433 17.44 -24.17 -24.90
C PRO A 433 18.12 -23.91 -23.54
N HIS A 434 18.40 -22.64 -23.22
CA HIS A 434 19.13 -22.23 -22.03
C HIS A 434 18.26 -21.47 -21.02
N ILE A 435 16.94 -21.65 -21.11
CA ILE A 435 15.99 -20.90 -20.29
C ILE A 435 16.26 -21.10 -18.79
N ARG A 436 16.33 -19.97 -18.08
CA ARG A 436 16.38 -19.95 -16.62
C ARG A 436 15.11 -20.59 -16.02
N PRO A 437 15.24 -21.46 -15.00
CA PRO A 437 14.08 -22.03 -14.30
C PRO A 437 13.09 -20.96 -13.84
N LEU A 438 11.79 -21.28 -13.88
CA LEU A 438 10.77 -20.39 -13.34
C LEU A 438 10.90 -20.32 -11.82
N HIS A 439 11.10 -19.11 -11.29
CA HIS A 439 11.17 -18.90 -9.85
C HIS A 439 9.86 -19.30 -9.17
N ARG A 440 9.94 -19.94 -8.00
CA ARG A 440 8.73 -20.37 -7.25
C ARG A 440 7.79 -19.18 -7.08
N GLY A 441 6.54 -19.37 -7.48
CA GLY A 441 5.49 -18.36 -7.35
C GLY A 441 5.24 -17.48 -8.56
N ASP A 442 6.21 -17.41 -9.47
CA ASP A 442 6.02 -16.72 -10.74
C ASP A 442 5.20 -17.58 -11.69
N GLN A 443 4.58 -16.90 -12.64
CA GLN A 443 3.80 -17.49 -13.72
C GLN A 443 4.35 -17.00 -15.06
N GLU A 444 4.21 -17.83 -16.08
CA GLU A 444 4.63 -17.49 -17.44
C GLU A 444 3.48 -17.59 -18.42
N LYS A 445 3.47 -16.65 -19.36
CA LYS A 445 2.62 -16.70 -20.55
C LYS A 445 3.47 -16.41 -21.77
N VAL A 446 3.54 -17.37 -22.70
CA VAL A 446 4.16 -17.19 -24.01
C VAL A 446 3.09 -17.01 -25.06
N ILE A 447 3.28 -16.03 -25.95
CA ILE A 447 2.42 -15.77 -27.10
C ILE A 447 3.26 -15.72 -28.39
N GLU A 448 2.63 -16.02 -29.52
CA GLU A 448 3.19 -15.70 -30.83
C GLU A 448 2.80 -14.26 -31.21
N TYR A 449 3.73 -13.53 -31.83
CA TYR A 449 3.51 -12.17 -32.31
C TYR A 449 4.23 -11.97 -33.64
N THR A 450 3.62 -11.28 -34.60
CA THR A 450 4.28 -10.97 -35.89
C THR A 450 4.73 -9.52 -35.87
N GLY A 451 6.04 -9.29 -35.75
CA GLY A 451 6.61 -7.95 -35.83
C GLY A 451 6.62 -7.43 -37.26
N ASP A 452 6.50 -6.12 -37.40
CA ASP A 452 6.59 -5.42 -38.69
C ASP A 452 7.87 -4.59 -38.85
N GLY A 453 8.73 -4.57 -37.82
CA GLY A 453 9.97 -3.80 -37.78
C GLY A 453 9.78 -2.32 -37.41
N LYS A 454 8.59 -1.92 -36.93
CA LYS A 454 8.29 -0.55 -36.52
C LYS A 454 8.17 -0.42 -34.99
N PRO A 455 8.25 0.81 -34.46
CA PRO A 455 7.95 1.06 -33.05
C PRO A 455 6.49 0.76 -32.72
N HIS A 456 6.27 0.03 -31.63
CA HIS A 456 4.96 -0.28 -31.06
C HIS A 456 4.86 0.25 -29.63
N ARG A 457 3.66 0.70 -29.24
CA ARG A 457 3.39 1.14 -27.87
C ARG A 457 3.19 -0.09 -26.98
N VAL A 458 4.16 -0.37 -26.11
CA VAL A 458 4.12 -1.51 -25.19
C VAL A 458 3.76 -1.01 -23.80
N ARG A 459 2.70 -1.58 -23.21
CA ARG A 459 2.29 -1.33 -21.82
C ARG A 459 2.20 -2.66 -21.08
N PHE A 460 2.96 -2.80 -20.01
CA PHE A 460 2.93 -3.95 -19.11
C PHE A 460 2.43 -3.50 -17.73
N GLU A 461 1.42 -4.18 -17.20
CA GLU A 461 0.83 -3.89 -15.90
C GLU A 461 0.89 -5.12 -15.00
N MET A 462 1.18 -4.94 -13.71
CA MET A 462 1.09 -6.02 -12.70
C MET A 462 0.53 -5.47 -11.39
N ILE A 463 -0.39 -6.22 -10.77
CA ILE A 463 -0.84 -5.94 -9.40
C ILE A 463 0.19 -6.51 -8.43
N VAL A 464 0.74 -5.68 -7.54
CA VAL A 464 1.76 -6.07 -6.57
C VAL A 464 1.11 -6.27 -5.19
N GLY A 465 1.45 -7.37 -4.53
CA GLY A 465 0.96 -7.71 -3.19
C GLY A 465 -0.49 -8.21 -3.14
N GLY A 466 -1.20 -7.88 -2.07
CA GLY A 466 -2.58 -8.30 -1.77
C GLY A 466 -2.72 -9.70 -1.17
N PHE A 467 -3.93 -10.05 -0.69
CA PHE A 467 -4.33 -11.39 -0.19
C PHE A 467 -3.39 -12.06 0.82
N ARG A 468 -2.80 -11.29 1.75
CA ARG A 468 -1.80 -11.79 2.73
C ARG A 468 -0.46 -12.20 2.10
N HIS A 469 -0.20 -11.77 0.86
CA HIS A 469 1.10 -11.92 0.22
C HIS A 469 1.89 -10.62 0.37
N ARG A 470 3.22 -10.75 0.45
CA ARG A 470 4.10 -9.58 0.49
C ARG A 470 4.08 -8.89 -0.87
N PRO A 471 4.26 -7.56 -0.92
CA PRO A 471 4.47 -6.85 -2.17
C PRO A 471 5.87 -7.21 -2.73
N ASP A 472 5.94 -8.34 -3.43
CA ASP A 472 7.14 -8.90 -4.04
C ASP A 472 6.98 -8.92 -5.57
N PHE A 473 8.10 -8.85 -6.28
CA PHE A 473 8.11 -8.85 -7.75
C PHE A 473 8.61 -10.16 -8.36
N GLY A 474 9.27 -11.04 -7.61
CA GLY A 474 9.93 -12.21 -8.20
C GLY A 474 10.82 -11.85 -9.38
N GLU A 475 10.72 -12.61 -10.46
CA GLU A 475 11.40 -12.35 -11.73
C GLU A 475 10.43 -11.74 -12.76
N THR A 476 9.68 -10.71 -12.35
CA THR A 476 8.69 -10.07 -13.21
C THR A 476 9.34 -9.31 -14.36
N ALA A 477 9.10 -9.76 -15.59
CA ALA A 477 9.67 -9.15 -16.78
C ALA A 477 8.93 -9.56 -18.07
N VAL A 478 9.14 -8.78 -19.13
CA VAL A 478 8.68 -9.07 -20.49
C VAL A 478 9.88 -9.36 -21.38
N PHE A 479 9.83 -10.43 -22.15
CA PHE A 479 10.90 -10.88 -23.02
C PHE A 479 10.41 -11.12 -24.45
N ILE A 480 11.33 -11.06 -25.41
CA ILE A 480 11.10 -11.35 -26.82
C ILE A 480 12.13 -12.36 -27.33
N GLY A 481 11.73 -13.28 -28.20
CA GLY A 481 12.64 -14.25 -28.80
C GLY A 481 12.16 -14.71 -30.16
N ASP A 482 13.08 -15.23 -30.97
CA ASP A 482 12.75 -15.92 -32.21
C ASP A 482 12.19 -17.33 -31.93
N PRO A 483 11.45 -17.93 -32.87
CA PRO A 483 10.98 -19.31 -32.74
C PRO A 483 12.15 -20.26 -32.42
N LYS A 484 12.00 -21.06 -31.35
CA LYS A 484 12.99 -22.04 -30.85
C LYS A 484 14.34 -21.47 -30.36
N GLN A 485 14.48 -20.15 -30.27
CA GLN A 485 15.68 -19.48 -29.73
C GLN A 485 15.47 -19.10 -28.25
N ASP A 486 16.53 -18.65 -27.58
CA ASP A 486 16.42 -18.07 -26.24
C ASP A 486 15.65 -16.72 -26.25
N PHE A 487 15.18 -16.31 -25.08
CA PHE A 487 14.42 -15.06 -24.89
C PHE A 487 15.36 -13.95 -24.41
N GLN A 488 15.27 -12.78 -25.03
CA GLN A 488 15.94 -11.56 -24.60
C GLN A 488 14.97 -10.66 -23.84
N LEU A 489 15.45 -9.99 -22.80
CA LEU A 489 14.69 -9.00 -22.06
C LEU A 489 14.24 -7.86 -22.98
N LEU A 490 12.95 -7.52 -22.95
CA LEU A 490 12.39 -6.48 -23.81
C LEU A 490 12.90 -5.11 -23.37
N THR A 491 13.43 -4.33 -24.31
CA THR A 491 13.97 -2.99 -24.06
C THR A 491 13.77 -2.09 -25.28
N PRO A 492 13.56 -0.78 -25.09
CA PRO A 492 13.69 0.22 -26.16
C PRO A 492 15.15 0.55 -26.51
N GLY A 493 16.11 0.15 -25.66
CA GLY A 493 17.54 0.38 -25.82
C GLY A 493 18.25 -0.65 -26.69
N LYS A 494 19.59 -0.69 -26.59
CA LYS A 494 20.46 -1.63 -27.33
C LYS A 494 21.03 -2.74 -26.46
N GLU A 495 20.82 -2.67 -25.14
CA GLU A 495 21.32 -3.65 -24.19
C GLU A 495 20.68 -5.02 -24.44
N THR A 496 21.49 -6.06 -24.30
CA THR A 496 21.07 -7.44 -24.54
C THR A 496 21.31 -8.23 -23.27
N VAL A 497 20.20 -8.68 -22.67
CA VAL A 497 20.18 -9.53 -21.49
C VAL A 497 19.31 -10.74 -21.82
N MET A 498 19.90 -11.92 -21.90
CA MET A 498 19.15 -13.15 -22.17
C MET A 498 18.51 -13.72 -20.89
N LEU A 499 17.40 -14.44 -21.03
CA LEU A 499 16.75 -15.19 -19.94
C LEU A 499 17.52 -16.51 -19.68
N THR A 500 18.78 -16.38 -19.30
CA THR A 500 19.68 -17.46 -18.91
C THR A 500 20.32 -17.13 -17.57
N ASP A 501 20.82 -18.12 -16.83
CA ASP A 501 21.51 -17.85 -15.57
C ASP A 501 22.78 -16.99 -15.75
N ALA A 502 23.46 -17.14 -16.89
CA ALA A 502 24.68 -16.41 -17.19
C ALA A 502 24.46 -14.89 -17.30
N ASP A 503 23.34 -14.47 -17.88
CA ASP A 503 23.04 -13.06 -18.11
C ASP A 503 22.13 -12.48 -17.02
N TRP A 504 21.14 -13.24 -16.55
CA TRP A 504 20.14 -12.76 -15.59
C TRP A 504 20.73 -12.49 -14.21
N LEU A 505 21.63 -13.35 -13.71
CA LEU A 505 22.19 -13.19 -12.36
C LEU A 505 23.08 -11.93 -12.23
N PRO A 506 24.00 -11.61 -13.17
CA PRO A 506 24.70 -10.33 -13.17
C PRO A 506 23.75 -9.15 -13.30
N PHE A 507 22.76 -9.22 -14.22
CA PHE A 507 21.77 -8.17 -14.42
C PHE A 507 20.98 -7.86 -13.13
N GLU A 508 20.51 -8.89 -12.42
CA GLU A 508 19.77 -8.71 -11.17
C GLU A 508 20.63 -8.05 -10.09
N ARG A 509 21.89 -8.46 -9.95
CA ARG A 509 22.82 -7.84 -8.99
C ARG A 509 23.06 -6.37 -9.31
N GLU A 510 23.30 -6.05 -10.58
CA GLU A 510 23.51 -4.67 -11.02
C GLU A 510 22.24 -3.82 -10.82
N TYR A 511 21.07 -4.37 -11.10
CA TYR A 511 19.80 -3.71 -10.84
C TYR A 511 19.67 -3.29 -9.37
N ARG A 512 19.90 -4.23 -8.45
CA ARG A 512 19.80 -3.98 -6.99
C ARG A 512 20.87 -2.99 -6.52
N TYR A 513 22.10 -3.12 -7.04
CA TYR A 513 23.17 -2.18 -6.74
C TYR A 513 22.79 -0.73 -7.11
N ASN A 514 22.23 -0.55 -8.31
CA ASN A 514 21.78 0.76 -8.77
C ASN A 514 20.60 1.29 -7.92
N MET A 515 19.71 0.41 -7.47
CA MET A 515 18.58 0.81 -6.62
C MET A 515 19.03 1.36 -5.26
N ILE A 516 20.12 0.84 -4.68
CA ILE A 516 20.69 1.38 -3.43
C ILE A 516 21.04 2.87 -3.60
N ALA A 517 21.70 3.23 -4.69
CA ALA A 517 22.07 4.62 -4.97
C ALA A 517 20.84 5.51 -5.20
N VAL A 518 19.84 5.01 -5.93
CA VAL A 518 18.56 5.71 -6.14
C VAL A 518 17.87 5.96 -4.80
N ASN A 519 17.78 4.94 -3.95
CA ASN A 519 17.13 5.01 -2.64
C ASN A 519 17.85 5.97 -1.70
N ALA A 520 19.19 5.94 -1.64
CA ALA A 520 19.98 6.89 -0.86
C ALA A 520 19.76 8.35 -1.30
N ALA A 521 19.70 8.62 -2.61
CA ALA A 521 19.41 9.96 -3.13
C ALA A 521 18.00 10.41 -2.76
N ARG A 522 17.00 9.55 -2.92
CA ARG A 522 15.59 9.83 -2.58
C ARG A 522 15.39 10.05 -1.08
N ARG A 523 16.10 9.31 -0.24
CA ARG A 523 16.09 9.52 1.21
C ARG A 523 16.58 10.93 1.56
N ARG A 524 17.73 11.35 1.01
CA ARG A 524 18.29 12.69 1.24
C ARG A 524 17.35 13.79 0.78
N GLU A 525 16.72 13.60 -0.38
CA GLU A 525 15.70 14.54 -0.88
C GLU A 525 14.51 14.63 0.09
N ALA A 526 13.99 13.49 0.55
CA ALA A 526 12.87 13.46 1.49
C ALA A 526 13.20 14.10 2.84
N SER A 527 14.45 13.99 3.31
CA SER A 527 14.90 14.54 4.59
C SER A 527 15.61 15.89 4.51
N ALA A 528 15.58 16.59 3.38
CA ALA A 528 16.35 17.82 3.18
C ALA A 528 16.09 18.92 4.25
N LYS A 529 14.90 18.94 4.86
CA LYS A 529 14.58 19.86 5.97
C LYS A 529 15.32 19.51 7.27
N GLU A 530 15.57 18.22 7.52
CA GLU A 530 16.33 17.75 8.68
C GLU A 530 17.79 18.18 8.60
N ASP A 531 18.37 18.21 7.39
CA ASP A 531 19.77 18.60 7.18
C ASP A 531 20.06 19.99 7.74
N GLN A 532 19.14 20.95 7.57
CA GLN A 532 19.29 22.31 8.13
C GLN A 532 19.36 22.30 9.66
N TYR A 533 18.50 21.50 10.31
CA TYR A 533 18.51 21.35 11.76
C TYR A 533 19.82 20.73 12.25
N TRP A 534 20.26 19.64 11.64
CA TRP A 534 21.47 18.93 12.04
C TRP A 534 22.74 19.71 11.74
N GLU A 535 22.81 20.39 10.59
CA GLU A 535 23.95 21.24 10.24
C GLU A 535 24.12 22.38 11.24
N SER A 536 23.02 23.03 11.66
CA SER A 536 23.08 24.04 12.73
C SER A 536 23.71 23.48 14.01
N ARG A 537 23.31 22.27 14.42
CA ARG A 537 23.88 21.63 15.62
C ARG A 537 25.34 21.22 15.42
N HIS A 538 25.71 20.72 14.25
CA HIS A 538 27.10 20.40 13.93
C HIS A 538 27.99 21.65 14.00
N GLN A 539 27.51 22.79 13.48
CA GLN A 539 28.23 24.05 13.56
C GLN A 539 28.39 24.54 15.01
N LEU A 540 27.33 24.44 15.82
CA LEU A 540 27.41 24.76 17.25
C LEU A 540 28.40 23.85 17.99
N ALA A 541 28.34 22.55 17.74
CA ALA A 541 29.27 21.58 18.33
C ALA A 541 30.71 21.85 17.90
N LYS A 542 30.95 22.13 16.61
CA LYS A 542 32.27 22.49 16.08
C LYS A 542 32.80 23.78 16.71
N ALA A 543 31.96 24.81 16.82
CA ALA A 543 32.33 26.06 17.46
C ALA A 543 32.71 25.86 18.93
N GLU A 544 32.04 24.95 19.64
CA GLU A 544 32.37 24.63 21.03
C GLU A 544 33.66 23.82 21.15
N ILE A 545 33.84 22.80 20.32
CA ILE A 545 35.08 21.98 20.29
C ILE A 545 36.30 22.85 19.98
N LEU A 546 36.18 23.83 19.08
CA LEU A 546 37.28 24.73 18.73
C LEU A 546 37.70 25.66 19.88
N LYS A 547 36.84 25.88 20.88
CA LYS A 547 37.22 26.60 22.12
C LYS A 547 38.00 25.72 23.10
N GLN A 548 37.90 24.39 22.96
CA GLN A 548 38.60 23.48 23.84
C GLN A 548 40.08 23.38 23.48
N PRO A 549 40.97 23.11 24.46
CA PRO A 549 42.38 22.87 24.21
C PRO A 549 42.59 21.76 23.18
N GLN A 550 43.25 22.09 22.06
CA GLN A 550 43.51 21.14 21.00
C GLN A 550 44.54 20.10 21.45
N VAL A 551 44.30 18.83 21.10
CA VAL A 551 45.20 17.74 21.44
C VAL A 551 46.51 17.91 20.68
N LYS A 552 47.61 18.13 21.41
CA LYS A 552 48.94 18.27 20.81
C LYS A 552 49.44 16.92 20.31
N VAL A 553 49.67 16.82 18.99
CA VAL A 553 50.27 15.64 18.37
C VAL A 553 51.69 15.42 18.94
N PRO A 554 52.04 14.21 19.41
CA PRO A 554 53.37 13.90 19.87
C PRO A 554 54.44 14.07 18.79
N ALA A 555 55.67 14.37 19.21
CA ALA A 555 56.81 14.34 18.31
C ALA A 555 57.07 12.93 17.75
N ALA A 556 57.73 12.86 16.60
CA ALA A 556 58.21 11.61 16.03
C ALA A 556 59.11 10.87 17.04
N VAL A 557 58.87 9.56 17.20
CA VAL A 557 59.74 8.69 17.99
C VAL A 557 60.80 8.12 17.04
N SER A 558 62.07 8.33 17.36
CA SER A 558 63.18 7.83 16.54
C SER A 558 63.09 6.32 16.32
N GLY A 559 63.30 5.88 15.07
CA GLY A 559 63.27 4.46 14.69
C GLY A 559 61.87 3.86 14.48
N LEU A 560 60.78 4.59 14.75
CA LEU A 560 59.41 4.13 14.48
C LEU A 560 58.83 4.84 13.25
N ARG A 561 58.16 4.07 12.37
CA ARG A 561 57.54 4.61 11.15
C ARG A 561 56.25 5.37 11.50
N ALA A 562 56.00 6.51 10.87
CA ALA A 562 54.77 7.28 10.99
C ALA A 562 54.36 7.85 9.62
N ASN A 563 53.09 7.67 9.23
CA ASN A 563 52.52 8.15 7.98
C ASN A 563 51.48 9.26 8.19
N ASN A 564 50.89 9.35 9.39
CA ASN A 564 49.92 10.39 9.76
C ASN A 564 50.02 10.77 11.24
N ALA A 565 49.22 11.75 11.66
CA ALA A 565 49.20 12.24 13.05
C ALA A 565 48.85 11.15 14.08
N ILE A 566 47.97 10.20 13.75
CA ILE A 566 47.54 9.11 14.64
C ILE A 566 48.72 8.19 14.96
N ASP A 567 49.58 7.90 13.98
CA ASP A 567 50.76 7.06 14.18
C ASP A 567 51.70 7.61 15.25
N HIS A 568 51.81 8.94 15.40
CA HIS A 568 52.63 9.56 16.46
C HIS A 568 52.10 9.25 17.86
N PHE A 569 50.77 9.20 18.05
CA PHE A 569 50.17 8.81 19.32
C PHE A 569 50.41 7.34 19.63
N ILE A 570 50.23 6.47 18.64
CA ILE A 570 50.49 5.03 18.77
C ILE A 570 51.98 4.79 19.09
N ASN A 571 52.89 5.39 18.33
CA ASN A 571 54.33 5.26 18.50
C ASN A 571 54.81 5.75 19.87
N ARG A 572 54.23 6.84 20.39
CA ARG A 572 54.52 7.30 21.76
C ARG A 572 54.16 6.23 22.80
N ARG A 573 53.02 5.56 22.64
CA ARG A 573 52.59 4.48 23.54
C ARG A 573 53.50 3.26 23.40
N LEU A 574 53.80 2.84 22.18
CA LEU A 574 54.71 1.71 21.90
C LEU A 574 56.09 1.93 22.52
N ALA A 575 56.66 3.13 22.37
CA ALA A 575 57.96 3.48 22.94
C ALA A 575 57.95 3.45 24.47
N LYS A 576 56.88 3.99 25.10
CA LYS A 576 56.70 3.93 26.56
C LYS A 576 56.63 2.50 27.08
N GLU A 577 55.90 1.64 26.38
CA GLU A 577 55.71 0.23 26.76
C GLU A 577 56.83 -0.68 26.22
N LYS A 578 57.85 -0.14 25.54
CA LYS A 578 58.98 -0.87 24.94
C LYS A 578 58.53 -1.99 23.97
N VAL A 579 57.43 -1.77 23.27
CA VAL A 579 56.90 -2.70 22.26
C VAL A 579 57.38 -2.27 20.87
N ALA A 580 57.93 -3.21 20.10
CA ALA A 580 58.34 -2.96 18.73
C ALA A 580 57.12 -2.78 17.80
N GLN A 581 57.23 -1.89 16.81
CA GLN A 581 56.19 -1.72 15.80
C GLN A 581 56.12 -2.96 14.90
N ALA A 582 54.90 -3.46 14.66
CA ALA A 582 54.68 -4.63 13.81
C ALA A 582 55.19 -4.39 12.36
N PRO A 583 55.76 -5.40 11.68
CA PRO A 583 56.21 -5.26 10.29
C PRO A 583 55.03 -4.92 9.36
N LEU A 584 55.33 -4.32 8.21
CA LEU A 584 54.30 -4.03 7.22
C LEU A 584 53.80 -5.34 6.60
N LEU A 585 52.48 -5.51 6.49
CA LEU A 585 51.90 -6.69 5.83
C LEU A 585 52.32 -6.75 4.36
N ASN A 586 52.40 -7.97 3.82
CA ASN A 586 52.42 -8.16 2.37
C ASN A 586 51.06 -7.80 1.75
N ASP A 587 51.03 -7.60 0.44
CA ASP A 587 49.88 -7.08 -0.30
C ASP A 587 48.63 -7.96 -0.19
N LEU A 588 48.77 -9.30 -0.31
CA LEU A 588 47.62 -10.20 -0.21
C LEU A 588 47.09 -10.31 1.23
N ALA A 589 47.97 -10.30 2.23
CA ALA A 589 47.58 -10.27 3.63
C ALA A 589 46.88 -8.95 4.00
N PHE A 590 47.34 -7.83 3.44
CA PHE A 590 46.69 -6.53 3.56
C PHE A 590 45.28 -6.56 2.95
N LEU A 591 45.16 -7.01 1.69
CA LEU A 591 43.88 -7.06 0.98
C LEU A 591 42.85 -7.95 1.71
N ARG A 592 43.28 -9.12 2.20
CA ARG A 592 42.40 -10.02 2.97
C ARG A 592 41.87 -9.35 4.25
N ARG A 593 42.73 -8.67 5.00
CA ARG A 593 42.30 -7.96 6.22
C ARG A 593 41.37 -6.80 5.89
N LEU A 594 41.73 -5.99 4.90
CA LEU A 594 40.89 -4.90 4.43
C LEU A 594 39.48 -5.40 4.09
N SER A 595 39.38 -6.46 3.28
CA SER A 595 38.10 -7.04 2.86
C SER A 595 37.27 -7.52 4.06
N LEU A 596 37.88 -8.24 5.00
CA LEU A 596 37.18 -8.75 6.18
C LEU A 596 36.73 -7.63 7.13
N ASP A 597 37.59 -6.62 7.36
CA ASP A 597 37.29 -5.51 8.28
C ASP A 597 36.25 -4.54 7.70
N THR A 598 36.19 -4.42 6.37
CA THR A 598 35.26 -3.49 5.70
C THR A 598 33.95 -4.17 5.34
N THR A 599 33.99 -5.31 4.65
CA THR A 599 32.83 -5.96 4.04
C THR A 599 32.46 -7.30 4.68
N GLY A 600 33.20 -7.74 5.71
CA GLY A 600 32.92 -9.00 6.40
C GLY A 600 33.22 -10.27 5.60
N THR A 601 33.78 -10.15 4.39
CA THR A 601 34.02 -11.28 3.48
C THR A 601 35.46 -11.33 2.99
N VAL A 602 35.88 -12.49 2.46
CA VAL A 602 37.18 -12.64 1.80
C VAL A 602 37.15 -12.04 0.39
N PRO A 603 38.27 -11.49 -0.12
CA PRO A 603 38.27 -10.87 -1.44
C PRO A 603 38.02 -11.93 -2.53
N THR A 604 37.17 -11.57 -3.49
CA THR A 604 36.91 -12.38 -4.69
C THR A 604 38.13 -12.44 -5.60
N THR A 605 38.15 -13.41 -6.53
CA THR A 605 39.23 -13.52 -7.52
C THR A 605 39.34 -12.25 -8.37
N GLU A 606 38.20 -11.66 -8.73
CA GLU A 606 38.11 -10.42 -9.48
C GLU A 606 38.74 -9.25 -8.70
N GLN A 607 38.38 -9.08 -7.43
CA GLN A 607 38.96 -8.04 -6.56
C GLN A 607 40.47 -8.22 -6.34
N ILE A 608 40.96 -9.46 -6.22
CA ILE A 608 42.40 -9.75 -6.11
C ILE A 608 43.12 -9.31 -7.39
N ASN A 609 42.59 -9.68 -8.55
CA ASN A 609 43.18 -9.33 -9.84
C ASN A 609 43.19 -7.82 -10.06
N GLU A 610 42.10 -7.12 -9.73
CA GLU A 610 42.00 -5.67 -9.80
C GLU A 610 43.05 -4.99 -8.90
N TYR A 611 43.20 -5.47 -7.67
CA TYR A 611 44.18 -4.93 -6.72
C TYR A 611 45.64 -5.10 -7.17
N LEU A 612 45.98 -6.26 -7.75
CA LEU A 612 47.33 -6.54 -8.22
C LEU A 612 47.69 -5.78 -9.49
N ALA A 613 46.69 -5.41 -10.30
CA ALA A 613 46.86 -4.58 -11.50
C ALA A 613 47.16 -3.11 -11.19
N ASP A 614 46.77 -2.60 -10.01
CA ASP A 614 47.07 -1.24 -9.59
C ASP A 614 48.57 -1.01 -9.28
N ASP A 615 49.05 0.22 -9.47
CA ASP A 615 50.42 0.63 -9.12
C ASP A 615 50.76 0.28 -7.65
N PRO A 616 51.84 -0.47 -7.37
CA PRO A 616 52.31 -0.80 -6.02
C PRO A 616 52.35 0.37 -5.03
N LYS A 617 52.63 1.59 -5.50
CA LYS A 617 52.72 2.78 -4.65
C LYS A 617 51.36 3.31 -4.19
N THR A 618 50.28 3.03 -4.92
CA THR A 618 48.94 3.60 -4.66
C THR A 618 47.85 2.56 -4.45
N ARG A 619 48.08 1.28 -4.81
CA ARG A 619 47.10 0.19 -4.77
C ARG A 619 46.38 0.03 -3.44
N ARG A 620 47.06 0.25 -2.31
CA ARG A 620 46.44 0.13 -0.98
C ARG A 620 45.42 1.23 -0.73
N ALA A 621 45.75 2.48 -1.06
CA ALA A 621 44.83 3.60 -0.92
C ALA A 621 43.62 3.46 -1.84
N LYS A 622 43.84 3.04 -3.09
CA LYS A 622 42.75 2.75 -4.04
C LYS A 622 41.85 1.61 -3.56
N ALA A 623 42.44 0.52 -3.05
CA ALA A 623 41.66 -0.58 -2.49
C ALA A 623 40.81 -0.12 -1.30
N VAL A 624 41.38 0.64 -0.35
CA VAL A 624 40.62 1.21 0.77
C VAL A 624 39.43 2.02 0.27
N GLN A 625 39.63 2.88 -0.73
CA GLN A 625 38.55 3.67 -1.30
C GLN A 625 37.47 2.81 -1.97
N ARG A 626 37.85 1.75 -2.70
CA ARG A 626 36.90 0.80 -3.29
C ARG A 626 36.08 0.08 -2.24
N PHE A 627 36.71 -0.48 -1.21
CA PHE A 627 36.04 -1.25 -0.17
C PHE A 627 35.15 -0.39 0.75
N ILE A 628 35.52 0.85 1.04
CA ILE A 628 34.65 1.78 1.81
C ILE A 628 33.43 2.21 0.98
N ASN A 629 33.57 2.29 -0.34
CA ASN A 629 32.47 2.62 -1.25
C ASN A 629 31.65 1.39 -1.68
N ASP A 630 32.04 0.19 -1.28
CA ASP A 630 31.31 -1.04 -1.57
C ASP A 630 30.06 -1.10 -0.67
N PRO A 631 28.85 -1.35 -1.20
CA PRO A 631 27.64 -1.47 -0.38
C PRO A 631 27.74 -2.51 0.73
N ALA A 632 28.54 -3.55 0.57
CA ALA A 632 28.78 -4.55 1.61
C ALA A 632 29.48 -3.97 2.85
N TRP A 633 30.09 -2.78 2.74
CA TRP A 633 30.60 -2.05 3.91
C TRP A 633 29.48 -1.69 4.87
N ALA A 634 28.37 -1.14 4.36
CA ALA A 634 27.21 -0.83 5.18
C ALA A 634 26.62 -2.11 5.78
N ASP A 635 26.46 -3.18 5.00
CA ASP A 635 25.99 -4.48 5.51
C ASP A 635 26.82 -5.00 6.69
N SER A 636 28.15 -4.90 6.60
CA SER A 636 29.07 -5.35 7.65
C SER A 636 29.02 -4.48 8.91
N TRP A 637 28.83 -3.17 8.75
CA TRP A 637 28.92 -2.21 9.86
C TRP A 637 27.57 -1.89 10.53
N VAL A 638 26.44 -2.17 9.86
CA VAL A 638 25.10 -1.93 10.41
C VAL A 638 24.91 -2.61 11.76
N GLY A 639 25.33 -3.89 11.91
CA GLY A 639 25.18 -4.61 13.19
C GLY A 639 25.89 -3.89 14.34
N TYR A 640 27.15 -3.50 14.14
CA TYR A 640 27.91 -2.73 15.13
C TYR A 640 27.22 -1.41 15.50
N TRP A 641 26.73 -0.66 14.51
CA TRP A 641 26.07 0.62 14.77
C TRP A 641 24.70 0.45 15.43
N GLN A 642 23.98 -0.63 15.15
CA GLN A 642 22.75 -0.96 15.87
C GLN A 642 23.04 -1.18 17.35
N ASP A 643 24.09 -1.95 17.68
CA ASP A 643 24.51 -2.20 19.06
C ASP A 643 24.88 -0.89 19.78
N VAL A 644 25.69 -0.04 19.14
CA VAL A 644 26.13 1.25 19.70
C VAL A 644 24.96 2.22 19.89
N LEU A 645 24.01 2.28 18.96
CA LEU A 645 22.98 3.31 18.93
C LEU A 645 21.67 2.95 19.62
N ALA A 646 21.41 1.68 19.98
CA ALA A 646 20.50 1.21 21.04
C ALA A 646 19.88 -0.18 20.78
N GLU A 647 20.67 -1.23 20.51
CA GLU A 647 20.18 -2.61 20.69
C GLU A 647 20.16 -2.96 22.20
N ASN A 648 19.23 -2.35 22.96
CA ASN A 648 18.87 -2.86 24.28
C ASN A 648 17.43 -3.40 24.25
N PRO A 649 17.25 -4.73 24.10
CA PRO A 649 15.94 -5.38 24.08
C PRO A 649 15.10 -5.18 25.35
N ASN A 650 15.69 -4.69 26.45
CA ASN A 650 14.95 -4.39 27.68
C ASN A 650 14.41 -2.94 27.72
N ILE A 651 14.93 -2.04 26.89
CA ILE A 651 14.41 -0.66 26.74
C ILE A 651 13.37 -0.60 25.61
N VAL A 652 13.57 -1.42 24.57
CA VAL A 652 12.66 -1.55 23.44
C VAL A 652 11.78 -2.76 23.72
N ASN A 653 10.52 -2.54 24.11
CA ASN A 653 9.50 -3.57 24.40
C ASN A 653 9.75 -4.88 23.61
N PRO A 654 9.88 -6.07 24.23
CA PRO A 654 10.25 -7.33 23.55
C PRO A 654 9.36 -7.73 22.36
N THR A 655 8.17 -7.14 22.23
CA THR A 655 7.28 -7.31 21.06
C THR A 655 7.61 -6.39 19.87
N LEU A 656 8.52 -5.43 20.06
CA LEU A 656 9.02 -4.44 19.10
C LEU A 656 10.43 -4.78 18.59
N ASN A 657 10.75 -6.07 18.46
CA ASN A 657 11.98 -6.55 17.80
C ASN A 657 12.02 -6.24 16.28
N ASN A 658 11.40 -5.14 15.87
CA ASN A 658 11.31 -4.62 14.53
C ASN A 658 12.32 -3.48 14.40
N THR A 659 13.61 -3.81 14.39
CA THR A 659 14.65 -2.86 13.95
C THR A 659 14.48 -2.44 12.48
N GLY A 660 13.51 -3.01 11.75
CA GLY A 660 13.28 -2.87 10.31
C GLY A 660 13.63 -1.49 9.74
N PRO A 661 12.82 -0.44 9.98
CA PRO A 661 13.10 0.88 9.38
C PRO A 661 14.40 1.53 9.89
N PHE A 662 14.79 1.30 11.14
CA PHE A 662 15.99 1.88 11.73
C PHE A 662 17.27 1.25 11.19
N ARG A 663 17.27 -0.07 10.97
CA ARG A 663 18.37 -0.81 10.32
C ARG A 663 18.68 -0.22 8.95
N TRP A 664 17.65 -0.03 8.13
CA TRP A 664 17.81 0.54 6.78
C TRP A 664 18.22 2.01 6.83
N TRP A 665 17.72 2.77 7.79
CA TRP A 665 18.19 4.14 8.02
C TRP A 665 19.70 4.18 8.32
N ILE A 666 20.23 3.27 9.15
CA ILE A 666 21.68 3.15 9.39
C ILE A 666 22.40 2.73 8.10
N HIS A 667 21.90 1.70 7.41
CA HIS A 667 22.52 1.17 6.19
C HIS A 667 22.66 2.23 5.08
N GLU A 668 21.68 3.13 4.96
CA GLU A 668 21.65 4.19 3.94
C GLU A 668 22.36 5.49 4.35
N SER A 669 22.85 5.59 5.61
CA SER A 669 23.56 6.76 6.14
C SER A 669 25.05 6.63 5.91
#